data_AF-A0A3R8V9K7-F1
#
_entry.id   AF-A0A3R8V9K7-F1
#
_cell.length_a   1.000
_cell.length_b   1.000
_cell.length_c   1.000
_cell.angle_alpha   90.00
_cell.angle_beta   90.00
_cell.angle_gamma   90.00
#
_symmetry.space_group_name_H-M   'P 1'
#
loop_
_entity.id
_entity.type
_entity.pdbx_description
1 polymer ?
#
loop_
_entity_poly.entity_id
_entity_poly.type
_entity_poly.pdbx_seq_one_letter_code
_entity_poly.pdbx_strand_id
1 'polypeptide(L)'
;MGSAGDGTVNEPVRRTVLGGEELASERVQRFLGSVTGALIGDALGHRVVSLPWPEIRERFGESGVTSLGPHSGGERMSDGLVVLALSLDGRIRLDRALLRAADATAELRATYELWTSGAAQAPHRFGWLGLHLPQRIAGSRAVEAVAAGISGRHTTLPELLYTAIPAGLWSPSSRDVIAHVEQVCGVLGMSGESVAAVQALAVVLQQTVMTKNYVRGFGQVIEVEADRFGPRRDRVLHLLRTAESSARPDITPEQLEALGDGFDPASALAIAACAVQSAGTDFDEAVRIAVNHSGNSVVTGALAGAIMGASFDGIEIIPSHWAEGLSKSAKLVFRLAQDVPEQLKDFPRDDDEWKQRYPPMSGSSSKPVRPTTAEKPLDAHERFLGSMIGGAVGDALGFAVEFHDIEMIRRHHGPDGVTGPVLRDGVAQISDDTQMMLFTLEGLIRAHVARRMQPTDNDPVPEVQHAYQRWFHTQGQDWARAGGPYAQHLQRPDGWLITHPQLFATRAPGNTCMSALAHFARTGVSATPHNRINDSKGCGGVMRAAPVAVWSNDPAEVFYAAVGTAALTHSHPSGYLSAGVLAVIVHQLIREVPLRESVRLARELLTRWREHEEQLRVLDKAVALAERGPVPPEEIARELGGGWVGEEALAIGLYAVLATEDLRGALLLSVNHSGDSDSTGIVCGNIGGALHGTRAVPAEWQETLELRGLVETVAKDALAEFSPGPPTDPGWAQRYPAW
;
A
#
# COMPACT_ATOMS: atom_id res chain seq x y z
N MET A 1 -34.14 -49.53 30.08
CA MET A 1 -33.21 -49.20 31.18
C MET A 1 -31.85 -49.70 30.70
N GLY A 2 -30.96 -48.87 30.15
CA GLY A 2 -30.24 -47.78 30.84
C GLY A 2 -29.28 -48.44 31.85
N SER A 3 -27.95 -48.34 31.79
CA SER A 3 -27.14 -47.16 31.47
C SER A 3 -25.68 -47.51 31.14
N ALA A 4 -25.11 -46.70 30.25
CA ALA A 4 -23.75 -46.13 30.30
C ALA A 4 -22.56 -47.07 30.51
N GLY A 5 -21.99 -47.51 29.38
CA GLY A 5 -20.56 -47.82 29.27
C GLY A 5 -19.79 -46.53 29.02
N ASP A 6 -18.82 -46.30 29.89
CA ASP A 6 -17.90 -45.16 29.99
C ASP A 6 -17.30 -44.78 28.62
N GLY A 7 -17.73 -43.64 28.09
CA GLY A 7 -17.13 -43.03 26.91
C GLY A 7 -15.80 -42.43 27.32
N THR A 8 -14.70 -43.11 27.02
CA THR A 8 -13.36 -42.54 27.06
C THR A 8 -13.32 -41.37 26.08
N VAL A 9 -13.59 -40.19 26.63
CA VAL A 9 -13.51 -38.89 25.97
C VAL A 9 -12.14 -38.78 25.31
N ASN A 10 -12.15 -38.57 23.99
CA ASN A 10 -11.00 -38.17 23.18
C ASN A 10 -10.15 -37.18 23.97
N GLU A 11 -8.93 -37.58 24.34
CA GLU A 11 -7.93 -36.63 24.80
C GLU A 11 -7.67 -35.67 23.62
N PRO A 12 -7.88 -34.35 23.79
CA PRO A 12 -7.93 -33.47 22.64
C PRO A 12 -6.55 -33.39 21.98
N VAL A 13 -6.53 -33.36 20.64
CA VAL A 13 -5.34 -33.15 19.78
C VAL A 13 -4.38 -32.11 20.33
N ARG A 14 -4.92 -31.13 21.06
CA ARG A 14 -4.25 -30.22 21.98
C ARG A 14 -3.03 -30.80 22.71
N ARG A 15 -3.12 -31.93 23.41
CA ARG A 15 -1.96 -32.41 24.17
C ARG A 15 -0.88 -33.00 23.27
N THR A 16 -1.28 -33.74 22.25
CA THR A 16 -0.35 -34.45 21.37
C THR A 16 0.37 -33.52 20.41
N VAL A 17 -0.24 -32.37 20.06
CA VAL A 17 0.32 -31.41 19.09
C VAL A 17 0.64 -30.03 19.68
N LEU A 18 -0.10 -29.54 20.69
CA LEU A 18 0.00 -28.16 21.21
C LEU A 18 0.76 -28.01 22.54
N GLY A 19 1.31 -29.07 23.15
CA GLY A 19 2.24 -28.91 24.29
C GLY A 19 1.65 -28.26 25.56
N GLY A 20 0.33 -28.24 25.73
CA GLY A 20 -0.33 -27.93 27.02
C GLY A 20 -0.64 -26.46 27.33
N GLU A 21 -0.53 -25.52 26.39
CA GLU A 21 -0.84 -24.10 26.65
C GLU A 21 -2.36 -23.75 26.62
N GLU A 22 -2.70 -22.69 27.38
CA GLU A 22 -4.06 -22.18 27.65
C GLU A 22 -4.71 -21.48 26.43
N LEU A 23 -6.05 -21.38 26.45
CA LEU A 23 -6.95 -21.10 25.32
C LEU A 23 -6.56 -19.92 24.39
N ALA A 24 -6.11 -20.26 23.18
CA ALA A 24 -6.17 -19.37 22.02
C ALA A 24 -7.64 -19.07 21.63
N SER A 25 -7.91 -17.89 21.08
CA SER A 25 -9.27 -17.50 20.66
C SER A 25 -9.91 -18.52 19.70
N GLU A 26 -11.23 -18.62 19.70
CA GLU A 26 -12.02 -19.53 18.82
C GLU A 26 -11.62 -19.42 17.33
N ARG A 27 -11.28 -18.21 16.88
CA ARG A 27 -10.76 -17.93 15.53
C ARG A 27 -9.42 -18.62 15.25
N VAL A 28 -8.52 -18.63 16.23
CA VAL A 28 -7.22 -19.31 16.14
C VAL A 28 -7.39 -20.82 16.15
N GLN A 29 -8.32 -21.36 16.94
CA GLN A 29 -8.61 -22.81 16.93
C GLN A 29 -9.11 -23.29 15.57
N ARG A 30 -9.95 -22.50 14.88
CA ARG A 30 -10.41 -22.80 13.52
C ARG A 30 -9.33 -22.65 12.47
N PHE A 31 -8.47 -21.65 12.59
CA PHE A 31 -7.29 -21.54 11.72
C PHE A 31 -6.37 -22.75 11.85
N LEU A 32 -6.02 -23.12 13.09
CA LEU A 32 -5.18 -24.27 13.36
C LEU A 32 -5.85 -25.56 12.89
N GLY A 33 -7.16 -25.70 13.08
CA GLY A 33 -7.92 -26.82 12.53
C GLY A 33 -7.86 -26.88 11.01
N SER A 34 -8.00 -25.73 10.32
CA SER A 34 -7.86 -25.66 8.86
C SER A 34 -6.48 -26.12 8.39
N VAL A 35 -5.41 -25.65 9.02
CA VAL A 35 -4.06 -26.11 8.70
C VAL A 35 -3.90 -27.60 8.98
N THR A 36 -4.24 -28.07 10.19
CA THR A 36 -4.10 -29.50 10.56
C THR A 36 -4.89 -30.41 9.63
N GLY A 37 -6.12 -30.02 9.29
CA GLY A 37 -6.95 -30.78 8.37
C GLY A 37 -6.33 -30.88 6.98
N ALA A 38 -5.77 -29.77 6.47
CA ALA A 38 -5.02 -29.79 5.22
C ALA A 38 -3.84 -30.76 5.25
N LEU A 39 -3.07 -30.76 6.35
CA LEU A 39 -1.93 -31.67 6.53
C LEU A 39 -2.34 -33.15 6.53
N ILE A 40 -3.47 -33.47 7.14
CA ILE A 40 -3.99 -34.85 7.20
C ILE A 40 -4.45 -35.30 5.81
N GLY A 41 -5.24 -34.46 5.14
CA GLY A 41 -5.72 -34.75 3.79
C GLY A 41 -4.59 -34.91 2.77
N ASP A 42 -3.58 -34.04 2.83
CA ASP A 42 -2.37 -34.14 2.02
C ASP A 42 -1.63 -35.47 2.24
N ALA A 43 -1.41 -35.85 3.51
CA ALA A 43 -0.70 -37.06 3.87
C ALA A 43 -1.47 -38.34 3.48
N LEU A 44 -2.79 -38.32 3.59
CA LEU A 44 -3.66 -39.40 3.12
C LEU A 44 -3.66 -39.52 1.59
N GLY A 45 -3.86 -38.41 0.89
CA GLY A 45 -3.86 -38.35 -0.56
C GLY A 45 -2.55 -38.85 -1.16
N HIS A 46 -1.41 -38.58 -0.51
CA HIS A 46 -0.10 -39.06 -0.95
C HIS A 46 0.04 -40.58 -1.02
N ARG A 47 -0.79 -41.34 -0.29
CA ARG A 47 -0.78 -42.81 -0.34
C ARG A 47 -1.39 -43.36 -1.63
N VAL A 48 -2.21 -42.56 -2.29
CA VAL A 48 -3.06 -42.95 -3.43
C VAL A 48 -2.95 -42.05 -4.64
N VAL A 49 -2.18 -40.96 -4.54
CA VAL A 49 -2.02 -39.98 -5.62
C VAL A 49 -1.63 -40.66 -6.92
N SER A 50 -2.34 -40.30 -8.00
CA SER A 50 -2.15 -40.85 -9.34
C SER A 50 -2.41 -42.36 -9.48
N LEU A 51 -2.99 -43.02 -8.48
CA LEU A 51 -3.48 -44.40 -8.62
C LEU A 51 -4.94 -44.36 -9.13
N PRO A 52 -5.29 -45.18 -10.13
CA PRO A 52 -6.69 -45.41 -10.47
C PRO A 52 -7.45 -46.04 -9.30
N TRP A 53 -8.73 -45.70 -9.13
CA TRP A 53 -9.58 -46.25 -8.07
C TRP A 53 -9.55 -47.79 -7.94
N PRO A 54 -9.55 -48.58 -9.03
CA PRO A 54 -9.40 -50.04 -8.93
C PRO A 54 -8.11 -50.50 -8.22
N GLU A 55 -7.00 -49.80 -8.45
CA GLU A 55 -5.70 -50.11 -7.82
C GLU A 55 -5.67 -49.67 -6.35
N ILE A 56 -6.32 -48.54 -6.03
CA ILE A 56 -6.52 -48.10 -4.64
C ILE A 56 -7.27 -49.19 -3.85
N ARG A 57 -8.35 -49.73 -4.44
CA ARG A 57 -9.12 -50.82 -3.83
C ARG A 57 -8.33 -52.10 -3.66
N GLU A 58 -7.55 -52.49 -4.66
CA GLU A 58 -6.69 -53.66 -4.58
C GLU A 58 -5.68 -53.55 -3.43
N ARG A 59 -5.10 -52.36 -3.24
CA ARG A 59 -4.03 -52.12 -2.28
C ARG A 59 -4.52 -51.85 -0.85
N PHE A 60 -5.67 -51.21 -0.69
CA PHE A 60 -6.17 -50.73 0.61
C PHE A 60 -7.54 -51.31 1.01
N GLY A 61 -8.16 -52.10 0.13
CA GLY A 61 -9.49 -52.67 0.32
C GLY A 61 -10.61 -51.78 -0.23
N GLU A 62 -11.85 -52.29 -0.17
CA GLU A 62 -13.04 -51.63 -0.73
C GLU A 62 -13.31 -50.22 -0.17
N SER A 63 -12.85 -49.95 1.06
CA SER A 63 -12.98 -48.64 1.70
C SER A 63 -11.86 -47.66 1.34
N GLY A 64 -10.92 -48.08 0.48
CA GLY A 64 -9.73 -47.31 0.13
C GLY A 64 -8.83 -47.04 1.35
N VAL A 65 -8.09 -45.93 1.31
CA VAL A 65 -7.24 -45.53 2.44
C VAL A 65 -8.11 -44.97 3.57
N THR A 66 -7.93 -45.56 4.75
CA THR A 66 -8.68 -45.25 5.98
C THR A 66 -7.79 -44.86 7.16
N SER A 67 -6.47 -44.84 6.98
CA SER A 67 -5.49 -44.45 8.01
C SER A 67 -4.22 -43.90 7.36
N LEU A 68 -3.34 -43.25 8.13
CA LEU A 68 -2.01 -42.84 7.63
C LEU A 68 -1.03 -44.02 7.54
N GLY A 69 -1.21 -45.05 8.37
CA GLY A 69 -0.31 -46.22 8.44
C GLY A 69 1.12 -45.87 8.90
N PRO A 70 2.05 -46.84 8.94
CA PRO A 70 3.45 -46.59 9.26
C PRO A 70 4.19 -45.90 8.09
N HIS A 71 5.04 -44.91 8.41
CA HIS A 71 5.82 -44.16 7.41
C HIS A 71 6.82 -45.06 6.68
N SER A 72 6.54 -45.38 5.42
CA SER A 72 7.32 -46.32 4.61
C SER A 72 8.16 -45.69 3.50
N GLY A 73 8.55 -44.41 3.63
CA GLY A 73 9.30 -43.72 2.57
C GLY A 73 10.03 -42.46 3.06
N GLY A 74 11.05 -42.06 2.30
CA GLY A 74 11.79 -40.82 2.55
C GLY A 74 10.83 -39.64 2.61
N GLU A 75 10.87 -38.90 3.72
CA GLU A 75 9.96 -37.80 4.03
C GLU A 75 10.10 -36.64 3.02
N ARG A 76 9.51 -36.72 1.84
CA ARG A 76 9.43 -35.58 0.92
C ARG A 76 8.13 -34.84 1.19
N MET A 77 8.24 -33.52 1.32
CA MET A 77 7.08 -32.64 1.48
C MET A 77 6.36 -32.52 0.12
N SER A 78 5.03 -32.53 0.12
CA SER A 78 4.24 -32.26 -1.08
C SER A 78 4.48 -30.84 -1.58
N ASP A 79 4.24 -30.58 -2.88
CA ASP A 79 4.32 -29.21 -3.40
C ASP A 79 3.33 -28.28 -2.67
N GLY A 80 2.15 -28.78 -2.27
CA GLY A 80 1.15 -28.01 -1.50
C GLY A 80 1.58 -27.69 -0.08
N LEU A 81 2.22 -28.63 0.62
CA LEU A 81 2.80 -28.39 1.93
C LEU A 81 3.98 -27.42 1.86
N VAL A 82 4.75 -27.45 0.77
CA VAL A 82 5.77 -26.41 0.51
C VAL A 82 5.07 -25.06 0.38
N VAL A 83 4.07 -24.91 -0.49
CA VAL A 83 3.30 -23.65 -0.63
C VAL A 83 2.75 -23.15 0.70
N LEU A 84 2.17 -24.04 1.52
CA LEU A 84 1.60 -23.68 2.81
C LEU A 84 2.67 -23.28 3.83
N ALA A 85 3.77 -24.03 3.93
CA ALA A 85 4.88 -23.68 4.81
C ALA A 85 5.44 -22.29 4.46
N LEU A 86 5.59 -22.02 3.16
CA LEU A 86 6.06 -20.73 2.65
C LEU A 86 5.07 -19.60 2.94
N SER A 87 3.77 -19.89 2.85
CA SER A 87 2.72 -18.92 3.17
C SER A 87 2.62 -18.63 4.67
N LEU A 88 3.08 -19.54 5.54
CA LEU A 88 3.02 -19.43 7.01
C LEU A 88 4.31 -18.89 7.66
N ASP A 89 5.47 -19.01 7.01
CA ASP A 89 6.78 -18.64 7.60
C ASP A 89 6.99 -17.13 7.81
N GLY A 90 6.12 -16.26 7.30
CA GLY A 90 6.12 -14.81 7.56
C GLY A 90 7.33 -14.02 7.03
N ARG A 91 8.41 -14.69 6.60
CA ARG A 91 9.58 -14.09 5.93
C ARG A 91 9.48 -14.10 4.42
N ILE A 92 8.74 -15.06 3.90
CA ILE A 92 8.27 -15.05 2.53
C ILE A 92 6.86 -14.54 2.63
N ARG A 93 6.77 -13.24 2.42
CA ARG A 93 5.61 -12.43 2.75
C ARG A 93 4.49 -12.66 1.75
N LEU A 94 3.98 -13.87 1.55
CA LEU A 94 2.76 -14.09 0.76
C LEU A 94 1.49 -13.51 1.44
N ASP A 95 1.66 -12.75 2.53
CA ASP A 95 0.65 -12.00 3.26
C ASP A 95 0.67 -10.49 2.94
N ARG A 96 0.03 -9.67 3.80
CA ARG A 96 -0.09 -8.20 3.73
C ARG A 96 1.20 -7.45 3.37
N ALA A 97 2.37 -8.04 3.52
CA ALA A 97 3.65 -7.38 3.30
C ALA A 97 4.26 -7.60 1.90
N LEU A 98 3.88 -8.62 1.09
CA LEU A 98 4.11 -8.55 -0.38
C LEU A 98 3.29 -7.43 -1.00
N LEU A 99 2.09 -7.19 -0.46
CA LEU A 99 1.14 -6.20 -0.99
C LEU A 99 1.66 -4.76 -0.83
N ARG A 100 2.59 -4.55 0.11
CA ARG A 100 3.26 -3.27 0.39
C ARG A 100 4.67 -3.19 -0.17
N ALA A 101 5.17 -4.26 -0.79
CA ALA A 101 6.47 -4.25 -1.44
C ALA A 101 6.36 -3.44 -2.73
N ALA A 102 7.22 -2.43 -2.88
CA ALA A 102 7.31 -1.59 -4.08
C ALA A 102 7.58 -2.41 -5.37
N ASP A 103 8.18 -3.60 -5.23
CA ASP A 103 8.37 -4.57 -6.30
C ASP A 103 8.15 -6.01 -5.79
N ALA A 104 6.92 -6.52 -5.94
CA ALA A 104 6.57 -7.89 -5.58
C ALA A 104 7.37 -8.95 -6.35
N THR A 105 7.89 -8.60 -7.54
CA THR A 105 8.74 -9.48 -8.36
C THR A 105 10.14 -9.62 -7.78
N ALA A 106 10.69 -8.54 -7.20
CA ALA A 106 11.97 -8.56 -6.51
C ALA A 106 11.92 -9.39 -5.21
N GLU A 107 10.84 -9.28 -4.44
CA GLU A 107 10.62 -10.09 -3.22
C GLU A 107 10.42 -11.58 -3.55
N LEU A 108 9.64 -11.89 -4.59
CA LEU A 108 9.53 -13.26 -5.13
C LEU A 108 10.90 -13.77 -5.61
N ARG A 109 11.70 -12.93 -6.25
CA ARG A 109 13.03 -13.30 -6.77
C ARG A 109 14.01 -13.56 -5.64
N ALA A 110 14.05 -12.70 -4.63
CA ALA A 110 14.85 -12.91 -3.43
C ALA A 110 14.43 -14.20 -2.70
N THR A 111 13.12 -14.42 -2.60
CA THR A 111 12.52 -15.64 -2.06
C THR A 111 12.93 -16.89 -2.85
N TYR A 112 12.84 -16.83 -4.17
CA TYR A 112 13.23 -17.91 -5.09
C TYR A 112 14.74 -18.18 -5.01
N GLU A 113 15.56 -17.14 -4.97
CA GLU A 113 17.02 -17.23 -4.80
C GLU A 113 17.36 -17.85 -3.44
N LEU A 114 16.69 -17.46 -2.35
CA LEU A 114 16.85 -18.08 -1.03
C LEU A 114 16.52 -19.57 -1.04
N TRP A 115 15.48 -19.99 -1.76
CA TRP A 115 15.08 -21.39 -1.89
C TRP A 115 16.01 -22.22 -2.74
N THR A 116 16.61 -21.63 -3.77
CA THR A 116 17.41 -22.33 -4.77
C THR A 116 18.92 -22.29 -4.47
N SER A 117 19.41 -21.35 -3.65
CA SER A 117 20.84 -21.17 -3.40
C SER A 117 21.49 -22.18 -2.45
N GLY A 118 20.74 -23.18 -1.94
CA GLY A 118 21.25 -24.28 -1.12
C GLY A 118 21.81 -23.87 0.25
N ALA A 119 21.04 -24.11 1.33
CA ALA A 119 21.38 -23.64 2.68
C ALA A 119 22.63 -24.23 3.35
N ALA A 120 23.42 -25.07 2.64
CA ALA A 120 24.60 -25.72 3.19
C ALA A 120 25.80 -24.77 3.41
N GLN A 121 25.86 -23.63 2.72
CA GLN A 121 27.06 -22.77 2.72
C GLN A 121 27.00 -21.58 3.70
N ALA A 122 25.84 -21.22 4.24
CA ALA A 122 25.69 -20.09 5.17
C ALA A 122 24.49 -20.20 6.14
N PRO A 123 24.42 -21.22 7.02
CA PRO A 123 23.23 -21.55 7.84
C PRO A 123 22.64 -20.39 8.68
N HIS A 124 23.46 -19.42 9.06
CA HIS A 124 23.06 -18.21 9.79
C HIS A 124 22.25 -17.20 8.94
N ARG A 125 22.26 -17.33 7.60
CA ARG A 125 21.48 -16.50 6.66
C ARG A 125 20.10 -17.05 6.34
N PHE A 126 19.83 -18.32 6.66
CA PHE A 126 18.67 -19.07 6.15
C PHE A 126 17.46 -19.15 7.09
N GLY A 127 17.55 -18.58 8.30
CA GLY A 127 16.47 -18.66 9.27
C GLY A 127 16.10 -20.10 9.67
N TRP A 128 15.08 -20.26 10.51
CA TRP A 128 14.67 -21.59 10.94
C TRP A 128 14.09 -22.42 9.80
N LEU A 129 13.28 -21.81 8.92
CA LEU A 129 12.74 -22.51 7.77
C LEU A 129 13.84 -23.06 6.87
N GLY A 130 14.81 -22.23 6.49
CA GLY A 130 15.93 -22.65 5.63
C GLY A 130 16.98 -23.51 6.33
N LEU A 131 16.91 -23.72 7.66
CA LEU A 131 17.66 -24.76 8.38
C LEU A 131 16.92 -26.11 8.38
N HIS A 132 15.59 -26.11 8.31
CA HIS A 132 14.75 -27.31 8.43
C HIS A 132 14.14 -27.80 7.10
N LEU A 133 14.15 -26.97 6.03
CA LEU A 133 13.60 -27.27 4.70
C LEU A 133 14.56 -27.21 3.47
N PRO A 134 15.86 -26.91 3.55
CA PRO A 134 16.64 -26.51 2.37
C PRO A 134 16.89 -27.64 1.36
N GLN A 135 16.96 -28.90 1.81
CA GLN A 135 17.12 -30.05 0.92
C GLN A 135 15.80 -30.49 0.27
N ARG A 136 14.64 -29.98 0.71
CA ARG A 136 13.31 -30.45 0.29
C ARG A 136 12.53 -29.45 -0.58
N ILE A 137 12.92 -28.17 -0.60
CA ILE A 137 12.27 -27.11 -1.39
C ILE A 137 12.78 -27.06 -2.84
N ALA A 138 14.09 -27.21 -3.05
CA ALA A 138 14.68 -27.13 -4.39
C ALA A 138 14.15 -28.23 -5.33
N GLY A 139 13.61 -27.83 -6.48
CA GLY A 139 13.01 -28.74 -7.47
C GLY A 139 11.57 -29.18 -7.14
N SER A 140 10.88 -28.47 -6.24
CA SER A 140 9.42 -28.56 -6.09
C SER A 140 8.72 -27.79 -7.21
N ARG A 141 7.57 -28.27 -7.69
CA ARG A 141 6.79 -27.56 -8.72
C ARG A 141 6.24 -26.23 -8.18
N ALA A 142 6.08 -26.13 -6.86
CA ALA A 142 5.73 -24.88 -6.17
C ALA A 142 6.78 -23.79 -6.40
N VAL A 143 8.06 -24.12 -6.29
CA VAL A 143 9.17 -23.18 -6.54
C VAL A 143 9.28 -22.83 -8.02
N GLU A 144 9.01 -23.79 -8.92
CA GLU A 144 8.93 -23.53 -10.37
C GLU A 144 7.76 -22.62 -10.74
N ALA A 145 6.62 -22.74 -10.05
CA ALA A 145 5.48 -21.86 -10.22
C ALA A 145 5.82 -20.42 -9.78
N VAL A 146 6.55 -20.27 -8.67
CA VAL A 146 7.10 -18.97 -8.25
C VAL A 146 8.08 -18.42 -9.30
N ALA A 147 8.96 -19.26 -9.84
CA ALA A 147 9.85 -18.87 -10.95
C ALA A 147 9.07 -18.44 -12.20
N ALA A 148 7.95 -19.10 -12.49
CA ALA A 148 7.05 -18.74 -13.57
C ALA A 148 6.44 -17.35 -13.35
N GLY A 149 5.93 -17.07 -12.14
CA GLY A 149 5.46 -15.74 -11.74
C GLY A 149 6.52 -14.65 -11.92
N ILE A 150 7.75 -14.88 -11.43
CA ILE A 150 8.90 -13.96 -11.61
C ILE A 150 9.20 -13.69 -13.09
N SER A 151 8.97 -14.69 -13.95
CA SER A 151 9.23 -14.61 -15.39
C SER A 151 8.01 -14.13 -16.20
N GLY A 152 6.90 -13.77 -15.55
CA GLY A 152 5.65 -13.39 -16.21
C GLY A 152 4.94 -14.54 -16.93
N ARG A 153 5.29 -15.81 -16.63
CA ARG A 153 4.65 -17.00 -17.21
C ARG A 153 3.49 -17.45 -16.34
N HIS A 154 2.44 -17.96 -17.00
CA HIS A 154 1.27 -18.43 -16.30
C HIS A 154 1.44 -19.85 -15.72
N THR A 155 0.83 -20.10 -14.56
CA THR A 155 0.76 -21.42 -13.91
C THR A 155 -0.68 -21.78 -13.54
N THR A 156 -0.99 -23.07 -13.59
CA THR A 156 -2.27 -23.65 -13.17
C THR A 156 -2.07 -24.72 -12.10
N LEU A 157 -0.95 -24.65 -11.37
CA LEU A 157 -0.59 -25.63 -10.34
C LEU A 157 -1.66 -25.67 -9.22
N PRO A 158 -2.42 -26.77 -9.05
CA PRO A 158 -3.53 -26.83 -8.09
C PRO A 158 -3.08 -26.72 -6.62
N GLU A 159 -1.83 -27.08 -6.33
CA GLU A 159 -1.20 -26.93 -5.01
C GLU A 159 -1.13 -25.46 -4.54
N LEU A 160 -1.25 -24.47 -5.45
CA LEU A 160 -1.35 -23.06 -5.09
C LEU A 160 -2.66 -22.70 -4.37
N LEU A 161 -3.68 -23.57 -4.39
CA LEU A 161 -4.90 -23.38 -3.58
C LEU A 161 -4.61 -23.31 -2.07
N TYR A 162 -3.48 -23.86 -1.60
CA TYR A 162 -3.10 -23.81 -0.20
C TYR A 162 -2.81 -22.37 0.28
N THR A 163 -2.55 -21.43 -0.64
CA THR A 163 -2.41 -19.99 -0.33
C THR A 163 -3.71 -19.36 0.20
N ALA A 164 -4.86 -19.96 -0.11
CA ALA A 164 -6.17 -19.50 0.40
C ALA A 164 -6.31 -19.70 1.92
N ILE A 165 -5.62 -20.69 2.49
CA ILE A 165 -5.74 -21.08 3.90
C ILE A 165 -5.38 -19.91 4.83
N PRO A 166 -4.19 -19.27 4.73
CA PRO A 166 -3.90 -18.09 5.52
C PRO A 166 -4.69 -16.83 5.09
N ALA A 167 -5.00 -16.68 3.80
CA ALA A 167 -5.66 -15.48 3.25
C ALA A 167 -7.11 -15.28 3.75
N GLY A 168 -7.86 -16.38 3.94
CA GLY A 168 -9.26 -16.32 4.34
C GLY A 168 -9.51 -15.78 5.75
N LEU A 169 -8.50 -15.64 6.61
CA LEU A 169 -8.77 -15.72 8.05
C LEU A 169 -8.69 -14.42 8.83
N TRP A 170 -8.33 -13.31 8.19
CA TRP A 170 -7.91 -12.09 8.91
C TRP A 170 -8.67 -10.81 8.54
N SER A 171 -9.52 -10.81 7.51
CA SER A 171 -10.41 -9.68 7.21
C SER A 171 -11.89 -10.03 7.47
N PRO A 172 -12.68 -9.13 8.09
CA PRO A 172 -14.13 -9.26 8.14
C PRO A 172 -14.79 -8.99 6.78
N SER A 173 -14.07 -8.43 5.81
CA SER A 173 -14.56 -8.06 4.49
C SER A 173 -14.14 -9.11 3.45
N SER A 174 -15.11 -9.78 2.85
CA SER A 174 -14.87 -10.70 1.72
C SER A 174 -14.25 -9.98 0.52
N ARG A 175 -14.49 -8.66 0.37
CA ARG A 175 -13.83 -7.81 -0.65
C ARG A 175 -12.32 -7.79 -0.46
N ASP A 176 -11.85 -7.61 0.78
CA ASP A 176 -10.43 -7.52 1.08
C ASP A 176 -9.75 -8.88 0.88
N VAL A 177 -10.46 -9.96 1.24
CA VAL A 177 -9.99 -11.35 1.01
C VAL A 177 -9.84 -11.61 -0.49
N ILE A 178 -10.86 -11.27 -1.29
CA ILE A 178 -10.84 -11.47 -2.75
C ILE A 178 -9.71 -10.67 -3.40
N ALA A 179 -9.56 -9.38 -3.03
CA ALA A 179 -8.51 -8.51 -3.56
C ALA A 179 -7.11 -8.98 -3.13
N HIS A 180 -6.96 -9.43 -1.88
CA HIS A 180 -5.71 -9.97 -1.38
C HIS A 180 -5.28 -11.22 -2.15
N VAL A 181 -6.21 -12.15 -2.35
CA VAL A 181 -5.96 -13.38 -3.12
C VAL A 181 -5.64 -13.05 -4.57
N GLU A 182 -6.34 -12.11 -5.19
CA GLU A 182 -6.06 -11.70 -6.58
C GLU A 182 -4.62 -11.23 -6.75
N GLN A 183 -4.13 -10.43 -5.81
CA GLN A 183 -2.77 -9.91 -5.83
C GLN A 183 -1.73 -11.01 -5.60
N VAL A 184 -1.95 -11.91 -4.63
CA VAL A 184 -1.08 -13.08 -4.37
C VAL A 184 -1.04 -14.02 -5.59
N CYS A 185 -2.19 -14.28 -6.20
CA CYS A 185 -2.30 -15.09 -7.41
C CYS A 185 -1.58 -14.46 -8.60
N GLY A 186 -1.72 -13.15 -8.82
CA GLY A 186 -1.05 -12.43 -9.91
C GLY A 186 0.48 -12.51 -9.81
N VAL A 187 0.99 -12.34 -8.60
CA VAL A 187 2.39 -12.51 -8.22
C VAL A 187 2.90 -13.93 -8.54
N LEU A 188 2.12 -14.95 -8.22
CA LEU A 188 2.47 -16.35 -8.48
C LEU A 188 2.29 -16.76 -9.96
N GLY A 189 1.92 -15.83 -10.85
CA GLY A 189 1.64 -16.11 -12.24
C GLY A 189 0.35 -16.90 -12.46
N MET A 190 -0.53 -17.00 -11.47
CA MET A 190 -1.84 -17.62 -11.67
C MET A 190 -2.72 -16.71 -12.53
N SER A 191 -3.56 -17.32 -13.36
CA SER A 191 -4.50 -16.56 -14.18
C SER A 191 -5.78 -17.34 -14.44
N GLY A 192 -6.81 -16.61 -14.89
CA GLY A 192 -8.09 -17.20 -15.28
C GLY A 192 -8.80 -17.91 -14.12
N GLU A 193 -9.31 -19.10 -14.41
CA GLU A 193 -10.15 -19.89 -13.50
C GLU A 193 -9.41 -20.32 -12.22
N SER A 194 -8.08 -20.45 -12.30
CA SER A 194 -7.23 -20.77 -11.14
C SER A 194 -7.35 -19.71 -10.05
N VAL A 195 -7.41 -18.43 -10.41
CA VAL A 195 -7.56 -17.31 -9.45
C VAL A 195 -8.94 -17.37 -8.80
N ALA A 196 -9.98 -17.59 -9.61
CA ALA A 196 -11.35 -17.70 -9.12
C ALA A 196 -11.52 -18.86 -8.13
N ALA A 197 -10.84 -19.99 -8.35
CA ALA A 197 -10.86 -21.12 -7.42
C ALA A 197 -10.19 -20.80 -6.07
N VAL A 198 -9.03 -20.11 -6.08
CA VAL A 198 -8.35 -19.69 -4.84
C VAL A 198 -9.21 -18.66 -4.09
N GLN A 199 -9.80 -17.69 -4.79
CA GLN A 199 -10.69 -16.68 -4.22
C GLN A 199 -11.92 -17.34 -3.58
N ALA A 200 -12.56 -18.28 -4.28
CA ALA A 200 -13.73 -18.99 -3.78
C ALA A 200 -13.39 -19.75 -2.48
N LEU A 201 -12.30 -20.50 -2.47
CA LEU A 201 -11.84 -21.22 -1.28
C LEU A 201 -11.53 -20.26 -0.12
N ALA A 202 -10.83 -19.14 -0.37
CA ALA A 202 -10.48 -18.19 0.67
C ALA A 202 -11.71 -17.54 1.30
N VAL A 203 -12.72 -17.20 0.50
CA VAL A 203 -14.00 -16.66 1.01
C VAL A 203 -14.78 -17.73 1.78
N VAL A 204 -14.80 -18.98 1.32
CA VAL A 204 -15.42 -20.08 2.06
C VAL A 204 -14.75 -20.25 3.44
N LEU A 205 -13.42 -20.30 3.49
CA LEU A 205 -12.69 -20.40 4.75
C LEU A 205 -12.93 -19.18 5.64
N GLN A 206 -12.96 -17.97 5.07
CA GLN A 206 -13.31 -16.75 5.79
C GLN A 206 -14.68 -16.84 6.44
N GLN A 207 -15.71 -17.14 5.66
CA GLN A 207 -17.07 -17.21 6.16
C GLN A 207 -17.24 -18.33 7.19
N THR A 208 -16.62 -19.49 6.96
CA THR A 208 -16.63 -20.61 7.90
C THR A 208 -16.03 -20.21 9.25
N VAL A 209 -14.90 -19.51 9.22
CA VAL A 209 -14.24 -19.05 10.46
C VAL A 209 -15.00 -17.91 11.14
N MET A 210 -15.59 -16.98 10.38
CA MET A 210 -16.26 -15.80 10.92
C MET A 210 -17.70 -16.04 11.40
N THR A 211 -18.48 -16.88 10.71
CA THR A 211 -19.92 -17.01 10.96
C THR A 211 -20.28 -18.13 11.94
N LYS A 212 -19.30 -18.94 12.36
CA LYS A 212 -19.48 -20.18 13.16
C LYS A 212 -20.34 -21.26 12.47
N ASN A 213 -20.87 -20.98 11.29
CA ASN A 213 -21.75 -21.89 10.58
C ASN A 213 -20.96 -22.64 9.51
N TYR A 214 -21.22 -23.95 9.45
CA TYR A 214 -20.81 -24.77 8.33
C TYR A 214 -21.45 -24.23 7.05
N VAL A 215 -20.62 -23.82 6.09
CA VAL A 215 -21.10 -23.25 4.83
C VAL A 215 -21.67 -24.38 3.97
N ARG A 216 -23.00 -24.50 3.93
CA ARG A 216 -23.71 -25.21 2.85
C ARG A 216 -23.92 -24.21 1.71
N GLY A 217 -23.63 -24.62 0.47
CA GLY A 217 -23.79 -23.74 -0.70
C GLY A 217 -22.51 -22.98 -1.05
N PHE A 218 -21.45 -23.69 -1.41
CA PHE A 218 -20.19 -23.12 -1.89
C PHE A 218 -20.40 -22.27 -3.17
N GLY A 219 -21.28 -22.70 -4.07
CA GLY A 219 -21.69 -21.94 -5.24
C GLY A 219 -22.41 -20.65 -4.87
N GLN A 220 -23.24 -20.68 -3.81
CA GLN A 220 -23.94 -19.50 -3.31
C GLN A 220 -22.96 -18.42 -2.82
N VAL A 221 -21.82 -18.81 -2.24
CA VAL A 221 -20.75 -17.87 -1.84
C VAL A 221 -20.26 -17.05 -3.04
N ILE A 222 -20.05 -17.71 -4.19
CA ILE A 222 -19.61 -17.03 -5.42
C ILE A 222 -20.74 -16.18 -6.03
N GLU A 223 -22.00 -16.63 -5.94
CA GLU A 223 -23.15 -15.90 -6.47
C GLU A 223 -23.43 -14.60 -5.71
N VAL A 224 -23.32 -14.61 -4.37
CA VAL A 224 -23.53 -13.42 -3.54
C VAL A 224 -22.47 -12.35 -3.83
N GLU A 225 -21.24 -12.78 -4.09
CA GLU A 225 -20.12 -11.89 -4.38
C GLU A 225 -19.86 -11.78 -5.89
N ALA A 226 -20.83 -12.17 -6.73
CA ALA A 226 -20.71 -12.28 -8.17
C ALA A 226 -20.02 -11.07 -8.78
N ASP A 227 -20.49 -9.84 -8.55
CA ASP A 227 -19.92 -8.62 -9.14
C ASP A 227 -18.43 -8.38 -8.82
N ARG A 228 -17.87 -9.09 -7.84
CA ARG A 228 -16.48 -9.02 -7.40
C ARG A 228 -15.62 -10.16 -7.91
N PHE A 229 -16.24 -11.27 -8.29
CA PHE A 229 -15.55 -12.34 -9.01
C PHE A 229 -15.48 -11.97 -10.50
N GLY A 230 -14.26 -11.88 -11.05
CA GLY A 230 -14.03 -11.53 -12.45
C GLY A 230 -14.79 -12.43 -13.46
N PRO A 231 -14.77 -12.09 -14.76
CA PRO A 231 -15.62 -12.70 -15.80
C PRO A 231 -15.36 -14.19 -16.08
N ARG A 232 -14.39 -14.81 -15.41
CA ARG A 232 -13.98 -16.22 -15.61
C ARG A 232 -14.43 -17.14 -14.46
N ARG A 233 -15.40 -16.72 -13.65
CA ARG A 233 -15.96 -17.50 -12.52
C ARG A 233 -16.90 -18.64 -12.94
N ASP A 234 -17.42 -18.60 -14.17
CA ASP A 234 -18.56 -19.41 -14.59
C ASP A 234 -18.32 -20.93 -14.49
N ARG A 235 -17.11 -21.40 -14.86
CA ARG A 235 -16.76 -22.83 -14.74
C ARG A 235 -16.61 -23.26 -13.28
N VAL A 236 -15.96 -22.45 -12.44
CA VAL A 236 -15.83 -22.73 -11.00
C VAL A 236 -17.20 -22.80 -10.35
N LEU A 237 -18.07 -21.82 -10.63
CA LEU A 237 -19.44 -21.79 -10.13
C LEU A 237 -20.27 -22.97 -10.64
N HIS A 238 -20.14 -23.34 -11.92
CA HIS A 238 -20.82 -24.50 -12.47
C HIS A 238 -20.40 -25.80 -11.77
N LEU A 239 -19.09 -26.03 -11.61
CA LEU A 239 -18.57 -27.23 -10.95
C LEU A 239 -18.99 -27.30 -9.48
N LEU A 240 -18.99 -26.18 -8.76
CA LEU A 240 -19.47 -26.14 -7.37
C LEU A 240 -20.96 -26.45 -7.25
N ARG A 241 -21.81 -25.97 -8.17
CA ARG A 241 -23.23 -26.36 -8.22
C ARG A 241 -23.42 -27.84 -8.56
N THR A 242 -22.62 -28.37 -9.48
CA THR A 242 -22.65 -29.79 -9.81
C THR A 242 -22.21 -30.64 -8.61
N ALA A 243 -21.17 -30.21 -7.88
CA ALA A 243 -20.74 -30.83 -6.64
C ALA A 243 -21.86 -30.83 -5.57
N GLU A 244 -22.53 -29.69 -5.37
CA GLU A 244 -23.67 -29.57 -4.45
C GLU A 244 -24.83 -30.50 -4.80
N SER A 245 -25.17 -30.59 -6.08
CA SER A 245 -26.27 -31.46 -6.54
C SER A 245 -25.91 -32.95 -6.52
N SER A 246 -24.62 -33.28 -6.59
CA SER A 246 -24.12 -34.66 -6.57
C SER A 246 -23.90 -35.17 -5.15
N ALA A 247 -23.59 -34.27 -4.20
CA ALA A 247 -23.24 -34.59 -2.84
C ALA A 247 -24.35 -35.38 -2.11
N ARG A 248 -23.96 -36.52 -1.54
CA ARG A 248 -24.85 -37.47 -0.86
C ARG A 248 -24.06 -38.43 0.01
N PRO A 249 -24.65 -38.99 1.08
CA PRO A 249 -23.92 -39.85 2.02
C PRO A 249 -23.27 -41.10 1.40
N ASP A 250 -23.76 -41.58 0.25
CA ASP A 250 -23.29 -42.76 -0.49
C ASP A 250 -22.53 -42.41 -1.78
N ILE A 251 -21.96 -41.20 -1.87
CA ILE A 251 -21.23 -40.75 -3.06
C ILE A 251 -20.14 -41.77 -3.43
N THR A 252 -20.13 -42.20 -4.69
CA THR A 252 -19.11 -43.14 -5.17
C THR A 252 -17.91 -42.41 -5.76
N PRO A 253 -16.71 -43.02 -5.77
CA PRO A 253 -15.53 -42.44 -6.40
C PRO A 253 -15.76 -42.07 -7.87
N GLU A 254 -16.49 -42.88 -8.62
CA GLU A 254 -16.82 -42.59 -10.02
C GLU A 254 -17.72 -41.35 -10.17
N GLN A 255 -18.54 -41.04 -9.16
CA GLN A 255 -19.37 -39.83 -9.14
C GLN A 255 -18.55 -38.59 -8.76
N LEU A 256 -17.53 -38.74 -7.91
CA LEU A 256 -16.56 -37.66 -7.65
C LEU A 256 -15.72 -37.37 -8.88
N GLU A 257 -15.27 -38.42 -9.59
CA GLU A 257 -14.48 -38.31 -10.83
C GLU A 257 -15.27 -37.60 -11.95
N ALA A 258 -16.60 -37.58 -11.90
CA ALA A 258 -17.42 -36.79 -12.82
C ALA A 258 -17.27 -35.26 -12.64
N LEU A 259 -16.75 -34.81 -11.49
CA LEU A 259 -16.43 -33.41 -11.22
C LEU A 259 -15.03 -33.00 -11.74
N GLY A 260 -14.22 -33.99 -12.14
CA GLY A 260 -12.88 -33.83 -12.71
C GLY A 260 -11.85 -34.73 -12.02
N ASP A 261 -10.57 -34.44 -12.27
CA ASP A 261 -9.44 -35.25 -11.81
C ASP A 261 -8.60 -34.59 -10.70
N GLY A 262 -8.93 -33.36 -10.32
CA GLY A 262 -8.20 -32.58 -9.32
C GLY A 262 -6.84 -32.02 -9.78
N PHE A 263 -6.46 -32.19 -11.05
CA PHE A 263 -5.22 -31.59 -11.58
C PHE A 263 -5.40 -30.13 -11.99
N ASP A 264 -6.63 -29.67 -12.19
CA ASP A 264 -6.95 -28.25 -12.31
C ASP A 264 -7.59 -27.70 -11.02
N PRO A 265 -7.33 -26.43 -10.66
CA PRO A 265 -7.79 -25.88 -9.38
C PRO A 265 -9.32 -25.91 -9.20
N ALA A 266 -10.08 -25.75 -10.29
CA ALA A 266 -11.54 -25.71 -10.21
C ALA A 266 -12.14 -27.09 -9.92
N SER A 267 -11.66 -28.15 -10.58
CA SER A 267 -12.09 -29.52 -10.27
C SER A 267 -11.63 -29.98 -8.88
N ALA A 268 -10.41 -29.63 -8.47
CA ALA A 268 -9.91 -29.96 -7.13
C ALA A 268 -10.80 -29.38 -6.02
N LEU A 269 -11.18 -28.11 -6.16
CA LEU A 269 -12.09 -27.45 -5.23
C LEU A 269 -13.50 -28.07 -5.26
N ALA A 270 -14.00 -28.44 -6.44
CA ALA A 270 -15.33 -29.05 -6.58
C ALA A 270 -15.42 -30.45 -5.95
N ILE A 271 -14.40 -31.29 -6.16
CA ILE A 271 -14.31 -32.61 -5.53
C ILE A 271 -14.28 -32.47 -4.01
N ALA A 272 -13.43 -31.56 -3.49
CA ALA A 272 -13.35 -31.28 -2.07
C ALA A 272 -14.69 -30.78 -1.49
N ALA A 273 -15.36 -29.87 -2.18
CA ALA A 273 -16.68 -29.36 -1.77
C ALA A 273 -17.74 -30.47 -1.77
N CYS A 274 -17.74 -31.36 -2.76
CA CYS A 274 -18.65 -32.51 -2.83
C CYS A 274 -18.40 -33.47 -1.66
N ALA A 275 -17.14 -33.77 -1.36
CA ALA A 275 -16.75 -34.66 -0.27
C ALA A 275 -17.17 -34.10 1.09
N VAL A 276 -16.88 -32.82 1.33
CA VAL A 276 -17.28 -32.09 2.54
C VAL A 276 -18.79 -32.13 2.73
N GLN A 277 -19.56 -31.86 1.66
CA GLN A 277 -21.02 -31.85 1.73
C GLN A 277 -21.63 -33.24 1.90
N SER A 278 -21.01 -34.27 1.32
CA SER A 278 -21.46 -35.66 1.42
C SER A 278 -21.26 -36.23 2.83
N ALA A 279 -20.16 -35.84 3.49
CA ALA A 279 -19.84 -36.24 4.85
C ALA A 279 -20.57 -35.43 5.93
N GLY A 280 -21.09 -34.24 5.58
CA GLY A 280 -21.75 -33.35 6.53
C GLY A 280 -20.77 -32.80 7.57
N THR A 281 -20.87 -33.29 8.82
CA THR A 281 -20.02 -32.83 9.94
C THR A 281 -18.93 -33.83 10.30
N ASP A 282 -18.83 -34.95 9.59
CA ASP A 282 -17.86 -36.01 9.87
C ASP A 282 -16.53 -35.70 9.17
N PHE A 283 -15.52 -35.34 9.95
CA PHE A 283 -14.18 -35.04 9.44
C PHE A 283 -13.52 -36.25 8.77
N ASP A 284 -13.65 -37.44 9.37
CA ASP A 284 -13.01 -38.66 8.89
C ASP A 284 -13.61 -39.08 7.55
N GLU A 285 -14.93 -39.03 7.45
CA GLU A 285 -15.65 -39.33 6.23
C GLU A 285 -15.31 -38.32 5.13
N ALA A 286 -15.29 -37.01 5.43
CA ALA A 286 -15.01 -35.97 4.44
C ALA A 286 -13.63 -36.16 3.78
N VAL A 287 -12.59 -36.36 4.59
CA VAL A 287 -11.23 -36.53 4.09
C VAL A 287 -11.08 -37.87 3.38
N ARG A 288 -11.71 -38.94 3.88
CA ARG A 288 -11.72 -40.26 3.19
C ARG A 288 -12.38 -40.19 1.82
N ILE A 289 -13.54 -39.55 1.70
CA ILE A 289 -14.23 -39.36 0.43
C ILE A 289 -13.32 -38.56 -0.52
N ALA A 290 -12.70 -37.49 -0.02
CA ALA A 290 -11.88 -36.59 -0.82
C ALA A 290 -10.56 -37.21 -1.33
N VAL A 291 -10.02 -38.27 -0.70
CA VAL A 291 -8.77 -38.91 -1.15
C VAL A 291 -8.98 -40.18 -1.97
N ASN A 292 -10.11 -40.87 -1.78
CA ASN A 292 -10.37 -42.18 -2.39
C ASN A 292 -11.06 -42.05 -3.76
N HIS A 293 -10.40 -41.37 -4.68
CA HIS A 293 -10.79 -41.26 -6.09
C HIS A 293 -9.54 -41.26 -6.97
N SER A 294 -9.70 -41.51 -8.28
CA SER A 294 -8.61 -41.38 -9.24
C SER A 294 -8.22 -39.91 -9.42
N GLY A 295 -6.92 -39.64 -9.56
CA GLY A 295 -6.41 -38.29 -9.86
C GLY A 295 -5.55 -37.68 -8.75
N ASN A 296 -5.68 -36.36 -8.53
CA ASN A 296 -4.88 -35.62 -7.56
C ASN A 296 -5.52 -35.61 -6.16
N SER A 297 -5.52 -36.78 -5.52
CA SER A 297 -6.05 -37.00 -4.18
C SER A 297 -5.36 -36.17 -3.08
N VAL A 298 -4.14 -35.67 -3.34
CA VAL A 298 -3.37 -34.86 -2.39
C VAL A 298 -4.06 -33.51 -2.19
N VAL A 299 -4.35 -32.82 -3.29
CA VAL A 299 -4.95 -31.48 -3.22
C VAL A 299 -6.39 -31.58 -2.74
N THR A 300 -7.21 -32.47 -3.31
CA THR A 300 -8.63 -32.63 -2.93
C THR A 300 -8.79 -33.00 -1.45
N GLY A 301 -7.99 -33.96 -0.96
CA GLY A 301 -7.95 -34.34 0.44
C GLY A 301 -7.59 -33.18 1.35
N ALA A 302 -6.54 -32.43 1.01
CA ALA A 302 -6.11 -31.30 1.82
C ALA A 302 -7.14 -30.16 1.86
N LEU A 303 -7.80 -29.86 0.74
CA LEU A 303 -8.86 -28.85 0.71
C LEU A 303 -10.06 -29.26 1.56
N ALA A 304 -10.51 -30.51 1.44
CA ALA A 304 -11.62 -31.02 2.26
C ALA A 304 -11.27 -30.97 3.75
N GLY A 305 -10.05 -31.40 4.11
CA GLY A 305 -9.55 -31.30 5.47
C GLY A 305 -9.46 -29.85 5.96
N ALA A 306 -9.00 -28.92 5.11
CA ALA A 306 -8.90 -27.50 5.47
C ALA A 306 -10.26 -26.86 5.77
N ILE A 307 -11.27 -27.20 4.97
CA ILE A 307 -12.63 -26.69 5.14
C ILE A 307 -13.28 -27.30 6.38
N MET A 308 -13.15 -28.63 6.57
CA MET A 308 -13.71 -29.30 7.74
C MET A 308 -13.04 -28.86 9.03
N GLY A 309 -11.71 -28.75 9.03
CA GLY A 309 -10.95 -28.27 10.18
C GLY A 309 -11.17 -26.79 10.49
N ALA A 310 -11.59 -25.98 9.52
CA ALA A 310 -12.02 -24.60 9.77
C ALA A 310 -13.43 -24.52 10.39
N SER A 311 -14.24 -25.56 10.24
CA SER A 311 -15.65 -25.60 10.67
C SER A 311 -15.80 -25.89 12.17
N PHE A 312 -16.98 -25.60 12.72
CA PHE A 312 -17.40 -25.98 14.08
C PHE A 312 -16.39 -25.55 15.18
N ASP A 313 -15.90 -26.52 15.97
CA ASP A 313 -14.96 -26.36 17.08
C ASP A 313 -13.48 -26.30 16.61
N GLY A 314 -13.26 -26.15 15.30
CA GLY A 314 -11.94 -26.01 14.72
C GLY A 314 -11.10 -27.27 14.88
N ILE A 315 -9.88 -27.13 15.39
CA ILE A 315 -8.95 -28.25 15.60
C ILE A 315 -9.52 -29.41 16.45
N GLU A 316 -10.51 -29.14 17.30
CA GLU A 316 -11.11 -30.16 18.18
C GLU A 316 -11.98 -31.18 17.42
N ILE A 317 -12.41 -30.87 16.19
CA ILE A 317 -13.15 -31.83 15.36
C ILE A 317 -12.27 -32.95 14.80
N ILE A 318 -10.95 -32.74 14.80
CA ILE A 318 -9.99 -33.66 14.20
C ILE A 318 -9.67 -34.76 15.20
N PRO A 319 -9.84 -36.05 14.86
CA PRO A 319 -9.43 -37.12 15.77
C PRO A 319 -7.91 -37.17 16.00
N SER A 320 -7.49 -37.41 17.25
CA SER A 320 -6.08 -37.41 17.67
C SER A 320 -5.19 -38.39 16.91
N HIS A 321 -5.73 -39.55 16.56
CA HIS A 321 -5.00 -40.59 15.83
C HIS A 321 -4.50 -40.12 14.45
N TRP A 322 -5.20 -39.18 13.80
CA TRP A 322 -4.73 -38.58 12.55
C TRP A 322 -3.53 -37.66 12.77
N ALA A 323 -3.62 -36.79 13.77
CA ALA A 323 -2.57 -35.84 14.08
C ALA A 323 -1.27 -36.53 14.54
N GLU A 324 -1.39 -37.63 15.28
CA GLU A 324 -0.28 -38.48 15.71
C GLU A 324 0.50 -39.06 14.53
N GLY A 325 -0.22 -39.53 13.52
CA GLY A 325 0.33 -40.14 12.31
C GLY A 325 1.01 -39.15 11.35
N LEU A 326 0.94 -37.83 11.59
CA LEU A 326 1.58 -36.85 10.71
C LEU A 326 3.11 -37.00 10.66
N SER A 327 3.68 -36.79 9.47
CA SER A 327 5.13 -36.77 9.23
C SER A 327 5.83 -35.64 9.97
N LYS A 328 7.16 -35.73 10.11
CA LYS A 328 7.96 -34.63 10.68
C LYS A 328 7.81 -33.34 9.88
N SER A 329 7.70 -33.45 8.55
CA SER A 329 7.43 -32.30 7.66
C SER A 329 6.07 -31.68 7.91
N ALA A 330 5.00 -32.47 8.05
CA ALA A 330 3.69 -31.92 8.36
C ALA A 330 3.66 -31.25 9.75
N LYS A 331 4.27 -31.88 10.76
CA LYS A 331 4.43 -31.30 12.10
C LYS A 331 5.28 -30.02 12.10
N LEU A 332 6.18 -29.85 11.13
CA LEU A 332 6.92 -28.60 10.93
C LEU A 332 5.99 -27.46 10.46
N VAL A 333 5.15 -27.73 9.46
CA VAL A 333 4.17 -26.74 8.94
C VAL A 333 3.17 -26.35 10.01
N PHE A 334 2.68 -27.32 10.78
CA PHE A 334 1.79 -27.03 11.90
C PHE A 334 2.44 -26.12 12.94
N ARG A 335 3.70 -26.37 13.29
CA ARG A 335 4.46 -25.50 14.20
C ARG A 335 4.67 -24.08 13.68
N LEU A 336 4.66 -23.87 12.36
CA LEU A 336 4.66 -22.52 11.77
C LEU A 336 3.28 -21.86 11.93
N ALA A 337 2.20 -22.61 11.70
CA ALA A 337 0.84 -22.07 11.87
C ALA A 337 0.56 -21.62 13.31
N GLN A 338 1.11 -22.30 14.31
CA GLN A 338 0.99 -21.89 15.72
C GLN A 338 1.65 -20.53 16.00
N ASP A 339 2.66 -20.15 15.23
CA ASP A 339 3.38 -18.89 15.41
C ASP A 339 2.64 -17.71 14.77
N VAL A 340 1.73 -17.95 13.81
CA VAL A 340 1.02 -16.88 13.07
C VAL A 340 0.23 -15.92 13.97
N PRO A 341 -0.52 -16.35 15.01
CA PRO A 341 -1.16 -15.40 15.93
C PRO A 341 -0.17 -14.48 16.64
N GLU A 342 1.03 -14.98 16.99
CA GLU A 342 2.10 -14.17 17.59
C GLU A 342 2.72 -13.20 16.56
N GLN A 343 2.82 -13.60 15.29
CA GLN A 343 3.27 -12.73 14.20
C GLN A 343 2.29 -11.58 13.91
N LEU A 344 1.00 -11.75 14.23
CA LEU A 344 -0.07 -10.78 13.95
C LEU A 344 -0.40 -9.83 15.10
N LYS A 345 0.25 -9.97 16.27
CA LYS A 345 0.10 -9.01 17.36
C LYS A 345 0.81 -7.69 17.01
N ASP A 346 0.25 -6.57 17.46
CA ASP A 346 0.88 -5.24 17.35
C ASP A 346 2.30 -5.20 17.95
N PHE A 347 2.56 -6.09 18.91
CA PHE A 347 3.87 -6.39 19.49
C PHE A 347 4.14 -7.90 19.43
N PRO A 348 4.80 -8.40 18.37
CA PRO A 348 5.15 -9.81 18.25
C PRO A 348 6.10 -10.26 19.35
N ARG A 349 6.10 -11.56 19.65
CA ARG A 349 7.09 -12.20 20.53
C ARG A 349 8.51 -11.83 20.08
N ASP A 350 9.41 -11.49 21.00
CA ASP A 350 10.77 -10.98 20.67
C ASP A 350 11.89 -11.60 21.53
N ASP A 351 11.68 -12.80 22.06
CA ASP A 351 12.71 -13.52 22.81
C ASP A 351 13.79 -14.14 21.90
N ASP A 352 14.89 -14.59 22.51
CA ASP A 352 16.04 -15.15 21.77
C ASP A 352 15.67 -16.40 20.99
N GLU A 353 14.71 -17.19 21.48
CA GLU A 353 14.17 -18.34 20.76
C GLU A 353 13.44 -17.89 19.49
N TRP A 354 12.59 -16.85 19.58
CA TRP A 354 11.91 -16.24 18.45
C TRP A 354 12.88 -15.59 17.47
N LYS A 355 13.93 -14.91 17.95
CA LYS A 355 14.98 -14.31 17.12
C LYS A 355 15.89 -15.33 16.45
N GLN A 356 16.08 -16.51 17.03
CA GLN A 356 16.78 -17.63 16.38
C GLN A 356 15.88 -18.35 15.38
N ARG A 357 14.58 -18.42 15.66
CA ARG A 357 13.59 -19.01 14.77
C ARG A 357 13.32 -18.10 13.55
N TYR A 358 13.21 -16.81 13.83
CA TYR A 358 12.95 -15.73 12.89
C TYR A 358 14.12 -14.70 12.80
N PRO A 359 15.42 -15.05 12.59
CA PRO A 359 16.50 -14.07 12.48
C PRO A 359 16.27 -12.98 11.42
N PRO A 360 16.58 -11.71 11.73
CA PRO A 360 16.49 -10.62 10.78
C PRO A 360 17.41 -10.85 9.57
N MET A 361 16.93 -10.58 8.35
CA MET A 361 17.70 -10.80 7.12
C MET A 361 18.95 -9.90 7.07
N SER A 362 20.14 -10.51 6.98
CA SER A 362 21.43 -9.80 6.98
C SER A 362 21.79 -9.29 5.58
N GLY A 363 21.98 -7.97 5.47
CA GLY A 363 22.14 -7.18 4.25
C GLY A 363 21.57 -5.77 4.46
N SER A 364 20.58 -5.69 5.36
CA SER A 364 20.22 -4.52 6.15
C SER A 364 21.31 -4.26 7.21
N SER A 365 22.27 -3.37 6.94
CA SER A 365 23.12 -2.81 8.01
C SER A 365 22.31 -1.80 8.81
N SER A 366 21.77 -2.23 9.95
CA SER A 366 21.09 -1.37 10.89
C SER A 366 22.08 -0.80 11.93
N LYS A 367 22.07 0.52 12.06
CA LYS A 367 22.30 1.20 13.34
C LYS A 367 21.13 2.18 13.55
N PRO A 368 20.66 2.29 14.79
CA PRO A 368 19.66 1.43 15.41
C PRO A 368 18.22 1.81 14.98
N VAL A 369 17.41 0.84 14.55
CA VAL A 369 15.94 1.01 14.54
C VAL A 369 15.47 0.55 15.93
N ARG A 370 15.34 1.51 16.85
CA ARG A 370 14.58 1.36 18.12
C ARG A 370 13.13 1.01 17.78
N PRO A 371 12.36 0.37 18.70
CA PRO A 371 10.96 0.15 18.42
C PRO A 371 10.35 1.52 18.13
N THR A 372 9.35 1.51 17.28
CA THR A 372 8.12 1.98 17.89
C THR A 372 7.20 0.75 17.88
N THR A 373 6.68 0.23 19.00
CA THR A 373 5.81 0.92 19.98
C THR A 373 4.86 1.84 19.24
N ALA A 374 3.81 1.31 18.62
CA ALA A 374 3.05 2.00 17.56
C ALA A 374 3.97 2.39 16.37
N GLU A 375 3.49 2.82 15.21
CA GLU A 375 4.40 3.56 14.31
C GLU A 375 4.98 4.76 15.08
N LYS A 376 6.24 5.16 14.82
CA LYS A 376 6.73 6.42 15.34
C LYS A 376 5.80 7.44 14.70
N PRO A 377 5.04 8.21 15.49
CA PRO A 377 4.12 9.19 14.94
C PRO A 377 4.89 9.98 13.89
N LEU A 378 4.28 10.17 12.72
CA LEU A 378 4.81 11.03 11.68
C LEU A 378 5.30 12.31 12.35
N ASP A 379 6.61 12.47 12.50
CA ASP A 379 7.17 13.64 13.16
C ASP A 379 7.15 14.81 12.17
N ALA A 380 7.34 16.02 12.70
CA ALA A 380 7.27 17.23 11.88
C ALA A 380 8.20 17.21 10.66
N HIS A 381 9.34 16.50 10.76
CA HIS A 381 10.29 16.34 9.67
C HIS A 381 9.71 15.48 8.55
N GLU A 382 9.18 14.30 8.88
CA GLU A 382 8.59 13.38 7.90
C GLU A 382 7.35 13.99 7.24
N ARG A 383 6.53 14.73 8.00
CA ARG A 383 5.36 15.43 7.48
C ARG A 383 5.74 16.58 6.55
N PHE A 384 6.73 17.39 6.93
CA PHE A 384 7.18 18.49 6.07
C PHE A 384 7.84 17.96 4.79
N LEU A 385 8.69 16.94 4.89
CA LEU A 385 9.27 16.29 3.71
C LEU A 385 8.17 15.66 2.83
N GLY A 386 7.17 15.03 3.45
CA GLY A 386 5.99 14.52 2.78
C GLY A 386 5.25 15.60 2.01
N SER A 387 5.06 16.77 2.61
CA SER A 387 4.46 17.94 1.96
C SER A 387 5.23 18.36 0.70
N MET A 388 6.56 18.48 0.79
CA MET A 388 7.39 18.92 -0.34
C MET A 388 7.41 17.88 -1.48
N ILE A 389 7.57 16.59 -1.15
CA ILE A 389 7.61 15.51 -2.15
C ILE A 389 6.23 15.24 -2.74
N GLY A 390 5.19 15.19 -1.90
CA GLY A 390 3.81 15.02 -2.35
C GLY A 390 3.41 16.15 -3.29
N GLY A 391 3.78 17.39 -2.95
CA GLY A 391 3.59 18.55 -3.82
C GLY A 391 4.26 18.37 -5.19
N ALA A 392 5.56 18.05 -5.20
CA ALA A 392 6.28 17.88 -6.46
C ALA A 392 5.75 16.71 -7.33
N VAL A 393 5.26 15.63 -6.71
CA VAL A 393 4.57 14.55 -7.43
C VAL A 393 3.22 15.00 -7.97
N GLY A 394 2.45 15.77 -7.21
CA GLY A 394 1.18 16.32 -7.65
C GLY A 394 1.32 17.28 -8.82
N ASP A 395 2.30 18.17 -8.76
CA ASP A 395 2.73 19.01 -9.89
C ASP A 395 3.04 18.14 -11.13
N ALA A 396 3.96 17.19 -11.01
CA ALA A 396 4.39 16.37 -12.15
C ALA A 396 3.27 15.50 -12.75
N LEU A 397 2.30 15.09 -11.94
CA LEU A 397 1.08 14.41 -12.40
C LEU A 397 0.20 15.33 -13.24
N GLY A 398 -0.05 16.54 -12.72
CA GLY A 398 -0.94 17.51 -13.35
C GLY A 398 -0.33 18.18 -14.57
N PHE A 399 0.97 18.43 -14.59
CA PHE A 399 1.68 19.13 -15.67
C PHE A 399 1.56 18.41 -17.01
N ALA A 400 1.41 17.09 -16.99
CA ALA A 400 1.20 16.29 -18.18
C ALA A 400 -0.14 16.53 -18.88
N VAL A 401 -1.14 17.02 -18.13
CA VAL A 401 -2.52 17.21 -18.57
C VAL A 401 -3.03 18.63 -18.36
N GLU A 402 -2.17 19.54 -17.91
CA GLU A 402 -2.43 20.97 -17.83
C GLU A 402 -3.03 21.48 -19.15
N PHE A 403 -4.05 22.34 -19.05
CA PHE A 403 -4.85 22.88 -20.17
C PHE A 403 -5.78 21.91 -20.90
N HIS A 404 -5.81 20.62 -20.55
CA HIS A 404 -6.78 19.69 -21.14
C HIS A 404 -8.14 19.80 -20.43
N ASP A 405 -9.22 19.73 -21.20
CA ASP A 405 -10.53 19.42 -20.64
C ASP A 405 -10.63 17.91 -20.31
N ILE A 406 -11.59 17.55 -19.46
CA ILE A 406 -11.74 16.17 -19.00
C ILE A 406 -11.99 15.18 -20.16
N GLU A 407 -12.64 15.61 -21.24
CA GLU A 407 -12.81 14.76 -22.41
C GLU A 407 -11.48 14.48 -23.10
N MET A 408 -10.63 15.49 -23.23
CA MET A 408 -9.29 15.38 -23.80
C MET A 408 -8.39 14.51 -22.93
N ILE A 409 -8.43 14.67 -21.60
CA ILE A 409 -7.71 13.79 -20.67
C ILE A 409 -8.16 12.34 -20.88
N ARG A 410 -9.47 12.09 -20.92
CA ARG A 410 -10.00 10.73 -21.11
C ARG A 410 -9.66 10.14 -22.49
N ARG A 411 -9.62 10.97 -23.54
CA ARG A 411 -9.24 10.54 -24.90
C ARG A 411 -7.78 10.10 -24.96
N HIS A 412 -6.88 10.77 -24.25
CA HIS A 412 -5.45 10.46 -24.27
C HIS A 412 -5.05 9.36 -23.28
N HIS A 413 -5.73 9.24 -22.14
CA HIS A 413 -5.32 8.38 -21.03
C HIS A 413 -6.30 7.25 -20.69
N GLY A 414 -7.49 7.23 -21.30
CA GLY A 414 -8.55 6.26 -21.03
C GLY A 414 -9.67 6.82 -20.14
N PRO A 415 -10.76 6.06 -19.92
CA PRO A 415 -11.97 6.56 -19.23
C PRO A 415 -11.71 7.05 -17.80
N ASP A 416 -10.70 6.49 -17.13
CA ASP A 416 -10.28 6.85 -15.77
C ASP A 416 -9.33 8.06 -15.72
N GLY A 417 -8.96 8.61 -16.89
CA GLY A 417 -7.98 9.68 -17.01
C GLY A 417 -6.55 9.24 -16.67
N VAL A 418 -5.76 10.14 -16.10
CA VAL A 418 -4.39 9.84 -15.62
C VAL A 418 -4.48 8.90 -14.42
N THR A 419 -3.69 7.83 -14.42
CA THR A 419 -3.64 6.82 -13.33
C THR A 419 -2.27 6.74 -12.64
N GLY A 420 -1.33 7.58 -13.07
CA GLY A 420 0.03 7.76 -12.57
C GLY A 420 0.82 8.75 -13.45
N PRO A 421 2.06 9.11 -13.07
CA PRO A 421 2.84 10.12 -13.77
C PRO A 421 3.06 9.78 -15.24
N VAL A 422 2.88 10.77 -16.10
CA VAL A 422 3.17 10.64 -17.53
C VAL A 422 4.64 10.94 -17.75
N LEU A 423 5.40 9.91 -18.14
CA LEU A 423 6.84 10.03 -18.28
C LEU A 423 7.23 10.61 -19.64
N ARG A 424 8.13 11.59 -19.63
CA ARG A 424 8.83 12.10 -20.81
C ARG A 424 10.31 11.77 -20.65
N ASP A 425 10.84 11.01 -21.60
CA ASP A 425 12.22 10.48 -21.54
C ASP A 425 12.52 9.70 -20.24
N GLY A 426 11.51 8.99 -19.72
CA GLY A 426 11.61 8.17 -18.50
C GLY A 426 11.46 8.94 -17.19
N VAL A 427 11.12 10.24 -17.24
CA VAL A 427 11.01 11.10 -16.05
C VAL A 427 9.65 11.80 -16.02
N ALA A 428 9.04 11.87 -14.84
CA ALA A 428 7.88 12.71 -14.56
C ALA A 428 8.35 14.15 -14.36
N GLN A 429 8.07 15.01 -15.33
CA GLN A 429 8.58 16.38 -15.36
C GLN A 429 7.81 17.28 -14.41
N ILE A 430 8.52 18.15 -13.69
CA ILE A 430 7.92 19.18 -12.84
C ILE A 430 7.63 20.47 -13.65
N SER A 431 6.71 21.31 -13.19
CA SER A 431 6.38 22.62 -13.77
C SER A 431 7.11 23.78 -13.06
N ASP A 432 6.72 25.03 -13.32
CA ASP A 432 7.14 26.18 -12.53
C ASP A 432 6.69 26.11 -11.07
N ASP A 433 5.64 25.36 -10.75
CA ASP A 433 5.11 25.18 -9.39
C ASP A 433 6.18 24.66 -8.43
N THR A 434 6.77 23.50 -8.75
CA THR A 434 7.85 22.93 -7.94
C THR A 434 9.11 23.80 -7.98
N GLN A 435 9.45 24.38 -9.14
CA GLN A 435 10.62 25.28 -9.22
C GLN A 435 10.47 26.46 -8.25
N MET A 436 9.33 27.16 -8.30
CA MET A 436 9.06 28.30 -7.41
C MET A 436 8.88 27.87 -5.95
N MET A 437 8.35 26.68 -5.67
CA MET A 437 8.34 26.10 -4.33
C MET A 437 9.76 25.95 -3.77
N LEU A 438 10.72 25.43 -4.57
CA LEU A 438 12.12 25.29 -4.16
C LEU A 438 12.78 26.65 -3.88
N PHE A 439 12.55 27.65 -4.73
CA PHE A 439 13.08 29.00 -4.49
C PHE A 439 12.40 29.70 -3.32
N THR A 440 11.11 29.43 -3.04
CA THR A 440 10.46 29.91 -1.81
C THR A 440 11.14 29.33 -0.58
N LEU A 441 11.39 28.02 -0.59
CA LEU A 441 12.03 27.31 0.52
C LEU A 441 13.48 27.78 0.74
N GLU A 442 14.25 27.95 -0.34
CA GLU A 442 15.60 28.53 -0.25
C GLU A 442 15.58 29.98 0.28
N GLY A 443 14.62 30.81 -0.18
CA GLY A 443 14.45 32.17 0.31
C GLY A 443 14.16 32.23 1.81
N LEU A 444 13.33 31.30 2.32
CA LEU A 444 13.05 31.18 3.76
C LEU A 444 14.29 30.78 4.56
N ILE A 445 15.10 29.84 4.04
CA ILE A 445 16.37 29.46 4.68
C ILE A 445 17.30 30.68 4.78
N ARG A 446 17.45 31.44 3.68
CA ARG A 446 18.28 32.65 3.63
C ARG A 446 17.78 33.72 4.59
N ALA A 447 16.47 33.96 4.63
CA ALA A 447 15.83 34.86 5.59
C ALA A 447 16.12 34.47 7.05
N HIS A 448 16.08 33.18 7.36
CA HIS A 448 16.40 32.72 8.71
C HIS A 448 17.89 32.88 9.03
N VAL A 449 18.79 32.62 8.07
CA VAL A 449 20.23 32.91 8.21
C VAL A 449 20.45 34.41 8.46
N ALA A 450 19.79 35.30 7.71
CA ALA A 450 19.84 36.75 7.87
C ALA A 450 19.37 37.16 9.28
N ARG A 451 18.22 36.65 9.72
CA ARG A 451 17.67 36.85 11.07
C ARG A 451 18.66 36.44 12.17
N ARG A 452 19.42 35.37 12.00
CA ARG A 452 20.45 34.96 12.98
C ARG A 452 21.63 35.92 13.03
N MET A 453 22.00 36.52 11.90
CA MET A 453 23.06 37.54 11.83
C MET A 453 22.59 38.89 12.38
N GLN A 454 21.34 39.26 12.13
CA GLN A 454 20.73 40.51 12.56
C GLN A 454 19.33 40.27 13.15
N PRO A 455 19.21 39.99 14.47
CA PRO A 455 17.96 39.57 15.13
C PRO A 455 16.77 40.55 15.09
N THR A 456 16.98 41.76 14.58
CA THR A 456 15.91 42.74 14.37
C THR A 456 15.13 42.49 13.09
N ASP A 457 15.65 41.67 12.17
CA ASP A 457 14.96 41.26 10.95
C ASP A 457 14.06 40.04 11.24
N ASN A 458 12.76 40.17 11.00
CA ASN A 458 11.77 39.11 11.22
C ASN A 458 10.83 38.94 10.01
N ASP A 459 11.16 39.52 8.85
CA ASP A 459 10.35 39.44 7.64
C ASP A 459 11.05 38.58 6.57
N PRO A 460 10.48 37.44 6.14
CA PRO A 460 11.11 36.62 5.11
C PRO A 460 10.98 37.20 3.70
N VAL A 461 10.09 38.18 3.50
CA VAL A 461 9.69 38.64 2.16
C VAL A 461 10.85 39.20 1.34
N PRO A 462 11.79 40.02 1.86
CA PRO A 462 12.90 40.55 1.07
C PRO A 462 13.81 39.46 0.49
N GLU A 463 14.08 38.42 1.26
CA GLU A 463 14.95 37.30 0.88
C GLU A 463 14.24 36.32 -0.06
N VAL A 464 12.95 36.11 0.13
CA VAL A 464 12.11 35.37 -0.83
C VAL A 464 11.99 36.15 -2.15
N GLN A 465 11.90 37.48 -2.11
CA GLN A 465 11.94 38.32 -3.32
C GLN A 465 13.27 38.16 -4.06
N HIS A 466 14.40 38.12 -3.34
CA HIS A 466 15.71 37.84 -3.94
C HIS A 466 15.74 36.44 -4.56
N ALA A 467 15.22 35.42 -3.87
CA ALA A 467 15.12 34.06 -4.39
C ALA A 467 14.26 33.97 -5.66
N TYR A 468 13.14 34.70 -5.74
CA TYR A 468 12.33 34.75 -6.95
C TYR A 468 13.02 35.46 -8.11
N GLN A 469 13.88 36.45 -7.87
CA GLN A 469 14.69 37.01 -8.96
C GLN A 469 15.74 36.03 -9.48
N ARG A 470 16.27 35.18 -8.60
CA ARG A 470 17.15 34.07 -9.01
C ARG A 470 16.38 33.02 -9.82
N TRP A 471 15.14 32.69 -9.46
CA TRP A 471 14.26 31.87 -10.31
C TRP A 471 13.96 32.55 -11.65
N PHE A 472 13.61 33.83 -11.67
CA PHE A 472 13.33 34.59 -12.90
C PHE A 472 14.50 34.57 -13.88
N HIS A 473 15.73 34.60 -13.36
CA HIS A 473 16.95 34.39 -14.15
C HIS A 473 17.00 33.01 -14.80
N THR A 474 16.63 31.93 -14.10
CA THR A 474 16.61 30.59 -14.69
C THR A 474 15.61 30.45 -15.82
N GLN A 475 14.58 31.30 -15.86
CA GLN A 475 13.59 31.37 -16.95
C GLN A 475 14.09 32.14 -18.20
N GLY A 476 15.41 32.12 -18.45
CA GLY A 476 16.03 32.68 -19.66
C GLY A 476 16.31 34.19 -19.63
N GLN A 477 16.17 34.85 -18.49
CA GLN A 477 16.44 36.28 -18.34
C GLN A 477 17.90 36.51 -17.94
N ASP A 478 18.59 37.44 -18.58
CA ASP A 478 19.96 37.80 -18.17
C ASP A 478 19.99 38.32 -16.72
N TRP A 479 20.97 37.92 -15.92
CA TRP A 479 21.03 38.29 -14.49
C TRP A 479 21.10 39.81 -14.28
N ALA A 480 21.75 40.57 -15.17
CA ALA A 480 21.79 42.03 -15.05
C ALA A 480 20.40 42.66 -15.19
N ARG A 481 19.45 41.95 -15.82
CA ARG A 481 18.04 42.36 -15.93
C ARG A 481 17.16 41.71 -14.88
N ALA A 482 17.39 40.45 -14.55
CA ALA A 482 16.57 39.69 -13.61
C ALA A 482 16.86 40.08 -12.15
N GLY A 483 18.13 40.22 -11.77
CA GLY A 483 18.51 40.55 -10.39
C GLY A 483 18.13 41.96 -9.96
N GLY A 484 17.85 42.88 -10.89
CA GLY A 484 17.42 44.25 -10.57
C GLY A 484 18.37 44.95 -9.58
N PRO A 485 17.87 45.45 -8.42
CA PRO A 485 18.72 46.02 -7.37
C PRO A 485 19.85 45.09 -6.92
N TYR A 486 19.62 43.77 -6.84
CA TYR A 486 20.62 42.80 -6.40
C TYR A 486 21.80 42.70 -7.38
N ALA A 487 21.54 42.84 -8.69
CA ALA A 487 22.55 42.77 -9.74
C ALA A 487 23.55 43.95 -9.72
N GLN A 488 23.22 45.03 -8.99
CA GLN A 488 24.15 46.15 -8.77
C GLN A 488 25.29 45.75 -7.80
N HIS A 489 25.02 44.79 -6.92
CA HIS A 489 25.95 44.32 -5.90
C HIS A 489 26.54 42.94 -6.23
N LEU A 490 25.81 42.12 -6.99
CA LEU A 490 26.20 40.77 -7.39
C LEU A 490 26.28 40.66 -8.92
N GLN A 491 27.49 40.45 -9.46
CA GLN A 491 27.67 40.29 -10.92
C GLN A 491 27.01 39.03 -11.49
N ARG A 492 26.73 38.03 -10.66
CA ARG A 492 26.06 36.77 -10.97
C ARG A 492 25.18 36.37 -9.77
N PRO A 493 24.10 35.59 -9.98
CA PRO A 493 23.32 35.11 -8.85
C PRO A 493 24.15 34.16 -7.99
N ASP A 494 23.88 34.15 -6.69
CA ASP A 494 24.64 33.41 -5.69
C ASP A 494 23.85 32.23 -5.07
N GLY A 495 24.59 31.45 -4.26
CA GLY A 495 24.15 30.22 -3.61
C GLY A 495 24.10 29.01 -4.55
N TRP A 496 23.69 27.88 -3.99
CA TRP A 496 23.90 26.58 -4.62
C TRP A 496 22.72 26.10 -5.47
N LEU A 497 21.47 26.45 -5.11
CA LEU A 497 20.29 25.99 -5.84
C LEU A 497 20.35 26.41 -7.32
N ILE A 498 20.71 27.68 -7.55
CA ILE A 498 20.85 28.29 -8.88
C ILE A 498 21.90 27.62 -9.78
N THR A 499 22.77 26.78 -9.23
CA THR A 499 23.79 26.05 -10.01
C THR A 499 23.25 24.80 -10.70
N HIS A 500 22.00 24.38 -10.42
CA HIS A 500 21.40 23.18 -11.00
C HIS A 500 20.86 23.49 -12.40
N PRO A 501 21.45 22.95 -13.48
CA PRO A 501 21.10 23.32 -14.85
C PRO A 501 19.66 22.92 -15.22
N GLN A 502 19.10 21.89 -14.58
CA GLN A 502 17.72 21.46 -14.81
C GLN A 502 16.69 22.55 -14.44
N LEU A 503 17.01 23.47 -13.50
CA LEU A 503 16.13 24.58 -13.14
C LEU A 503 16.06 25.69 -14.20
N PHE A 504 16.92 25.63 -15.23
CA PHE A 504 16.89 26.54 -16.39
C PHE A 504 15.95 26.05 -17.49
N ALA A 505 15.32 24.89 -17.31
CA ALA A 505 14.22 24.48 -18.18
C ALA A 505 13.01 25.39 -17.93
N THR A 506 12.56 26.09 -18.97
CA THR A 506 11.33 26.88 -18.92
C THR A 506 10.13 25.95 -18.96
N ARG A 507 9.44 25.81 -17.82
CA ARG A 507 8.33 24.87 -17.63
C ARG A 507 7.03 25.64 -17.39
N ALA A 508 6.45 26.17 -18.48
CA ALA A 508 5.17 26.89 -18.49
C ALA A 508 5.00 28.07 -17.48
N PRO A 509 6.02 28.90 -17.19
CA PRO A 509 5.92 29.91 -16.14
C PRO A 509 4.76 30.90 -16.35
N GLY A 510 3.95 31.07 -15.30
CA GLY A 510 2.81 31.98 -15.34
C GLY A 510 3.17 33.44 -15.65
N ASN A 511 2.44 34.07 -16.58
CA ASN A 511 2.67 35.47 -17.01
C ASN A 511 2.62 36.48 -15.85
N THR A 512 1.78 36.23 -14.85
CA THR A 512 1.71 37.09 -13.64
C THR A 512 3.03 37.10 -12.89
N CYS A 513 3.62 35.92 -12.63
CA CYS A 513 4.91 35.79 -11.97
C CYS A 513 6.01 36.50 -12.77
N MET A 514 6.09 36.22 -14.07
CA MET A 514 7.10 36.80 -14.95
C MET A 514 7.02 38.34 -15.01
N SER A 515 5.81 38.89 -15.16
CA SER A 515 5.62 40.35 -15.24
C SER A 515 5.85 41.07 -13.90
N ALA A 516 5.46 40.47 -12.78
CA ALA A 516 5.69 41.00 -11.45
C ALA A 516 7.18 41.02 -11.07
N LEU A 517 7.91 39.94 -11.37
CA LEU A 517 9.34 39.87 -11.10
C LEU A 517 10.12 40.82 -12.01
N ALA A 518 9.73 40.96 -13.28
CA ALA A 518 10.26 42.00 -14.16
C ALA A 518 9.96 43.42 -13.64
N HIS A 519 8.79 43.65 -13.05
CA HIS A 519 8.44 44.93 -12.44
C HIS A 519 9.38 45.26 -11.27
N PHE A 520 9.56 44.33 -10.33
CA PHE A 520 10.53 44.52 -9.24
C PHE A 520 11.93 44.76 -9.79
N ALA A 521 12.38 43.95 -10.76
CA ALA A 521 13.74 44.05 -11.27
C ALA A 521 14.03 45.42 -11.92
N ARG A 522 13.02 46.04 -12.55
CA ARG A 522 13.12 47.40 -13.11
C ARG A 522 13.02 48.52 -12.08
N THR A 523 12.21 48.35 -11.05
CA THR A 523 11.80 49.45 -10.15
C THR A 523 12.44 49.41 -8.77
N GLY A 524 12.87 48.22 -8.33
CA GLY A 524 13.28 47.93 -6.96
C GLY A 524 12.14 47.96 -5.94
N VAL A 525 10.88 48.09 -6.40
CA VAL A 525 9.72 48.20 -5.52
C VAL A 525 9.02 46.84 -5.40
N SER A 526 9.04 46.27 -4.19
CA SER A 526 8.28 45.05 -3.87
C SER A 526 6.79 45.31 -3.83
N ALA A 527 6.02 44.37 -4.38
CA ALA A 527 4.59 44.32 -4.19
C ALA A 527 4.25 43.84 -2.77
N THR A 528 3.18 44.36 -2.22
CA THR A 528 2.65 43.96 -0.91
C THR A 528 1.13 43.96 -0.95
N PRO A 529 0.42 43.42 0.05
CA PRO A 529 -1.05 43.51 0.11
C PRO A 529 -1.58 44.96 0.04
N HIS A 530 -0.76 45.93 0.45
CA HIS A 530 -1.08 47.37 0.41
C HIS A 530 -0.54 48.08 -0.83
N ASN A 531 0.55 47.57 -1.42
CA ASN A 531 1.16 48.09 -2.64
C ASN A 531 0.91 47.12 -3.79
N ARG A 532 -0.31 47.17 -4.36
CA ARG A 532 -0.76 46.30 -5.45
C ARG A 532 -0.12 46.74 -6.77
N ILE A 533 0.57 45.82 -7.45
CA ILE A 533 1.19 46.07 -8.77
C ILE A 533 0.39 45.46 -9.93
N ASN A 534 -0.60 44.63 -9.61
CA ASN A 534 -1.57 44.04 -10.52
C ASN A 534 -2.89 43.74 -9.78
N ASP A 535 -3.81 43.05 -10.42
CA ASP A 535 -5.07 42.56 -9.82
C ASP A 535 -5.25 41.04 -10.06
N SER A 536 -4.12 40.31 -10.12
CA SER A 536 -4.15 38.89 -10.50
C SER A 536 -4.58 38.00 -9.35
N LYS A 537 -5.55 37.12 -9.63
CA LYS A 537 -6.02 36.04 -8.75
C LYS A 537 -5.31 34.70 -8.99
N GLY A 538 -4.37 34.62 -9.93
CA GLY A 538 -3.76 33.36 -10.35
C GLY A 538 -3.25 32.48 -9.19
N CYS A 539 -3.26 31.17 -9.41
CA CYS A 539 -2.80 30.13 -8.47
C CYS A 539 -1.31 30.28 -8.07
N GLY A 540 -0.52 31.05 -8.83
CA GLY A 540 0.92 31.14 -8.62
C GLY A 540 1.39 31.62 -7.24
N GLY A 541 0.51 32.25 -6.46
CA GLY A 541 0.77 32.53 -5.04
C GLY A 541 0.67 31.28 -4.17
N VAL A 542 -0.40 30.49 -4.33
CA VAL A 542 -0.69 29.32 -3.47
C VAL A 542 0.15 28.10 -3.81
N MET A 543 0.46 27.85 -5.08
CA MET A 543 1.23 26.67 -5.53
C MET A 543 2.60 26.52 -4.85
N ARG A 544 3.15 27.62 -4.35
CA ARG A 544 4.48 27.71 -3.72
C ARG A 544 4.46 28.10 -2.25
N ALA A 545 3.28 28.08 -1.60
CA ALA A 545 3.11 28.62 -0.25
C ALA A 545 3.38 27.61 0.88
N ALA A 546 3.29 26.30 0.62
CA ALA A 546 3.52 25.26 1.63
C ALA A 546 4.87 25.36 2.37
N PRO A 547 6.01 25.71 1.74
CA PRO A 547 7.28 26.01 2.41
C PRO A 547 7.17 26.97 3.61
N VAL A 548 6.27 27.95 3.57
CA VAL A 548 6.17 29.01 4.59
C VAL A 548 5.72 28.44 5.95
N ALA A 549 5.19 27.21 5.98
CA ALA A 549 4.75 26.50 7.17
C ALA A 549 5.84 26.33 8.27
N VAL A 550 7.12 26.45 7.93
CA VAL A 550 8.23 26.34 8.90
C VAL A 550 8.73 27.69 9.42
N TRP A 551 8.25 28.81 8.87
CA TRP A 551 8.79 30.15 9.18
C TRP A 551 8.68 30.53 10.66
N SER A 552 7.54 30.22 11.28
CA SER A 552 7.27 30.54 12.69
C SER A 552 6.50 29.40 13.37
N ASN A 553 6.47 29.44 14.70
CA ASN A 553 5.58 28.64 15.53
C ASN A 553 4.21 29.29 15.74
N ASP A 554 4.08 30.59 15.43
CA ASP A 554 2.79 31.27 15.45
C ASP A 554 2.10 31.12 14.07
N PRO A 555 0.95 30.43 13.97
CA PRO A 555 0.23 30.30 12.70
C PRO A 555 -0.22 31.64 12.13
N ALA A 556 -0.40 32.70 12.93
CA ALA A 556 -0.71 34.04 12.44
C ALA A 556 0.49 34.69 11.72
N GLU A 557 1.70 34.50 12.23
CA GLU A 557 2.93 34.93 11.56
C GLU A 557 3.17 34.14 10.27
N VAL A 558 2.87 32.84 10.26
CA VAL A 558 2.92 32.00 9.05
C VAL A 558 1.92 32.48 8.00
N PHE A 559 0.69 32.77 8.41
CA PHE A 559 -0.32 33.32 7.50
C PHE A 559 0.15 34.67 6.91
N TYR A 560 0.66 35.56 7.75
CA TYR A 560 1.18 36.87 7.33
C TYR A 560 2.36 36.74 6.35
N ALA A 561 3.33 35.89 6.66
CA ALA A 561 4.48 35.63 5.80
C ALA A 561 4.03 35.06 4.44
N ALA A 562 3.10 34.10 4.42
CA ALA A 562 2.61 33.49 3.19
C ALA A 562 1.81 34.48 2.32
N VAL A 563 1.02 35.35 2.95
CA VAL A 563 0.38 36.48 2.26
C VAL A 563 1.43 37.42 1.66
N GLY A 564 2.48 37.76 2.43
CA GLY A 564 3.57 38.62 1.97
C GLY A 564 4.33 38.05 0.77
N THR A 565 4.72 36.77 0.83
CA THR A 565 5.46 36.10 -0.25
C THR A 565 4.62 35.88 -1.50
N ALA A 566 3.33 35.58 -1.36
CA ALA A 566 2.40 35.49 -2.49
C ALA A 566 2.13 36.87 -3.13
N ALA A 567 1.99 37.92 -2.31
CA ALA A 567 1.74 39.29 -2.77
C ALA A 567 2.87 39.85 -3.64
N LEU A 568 4.09 39.31 -3.55
CA LEU A 568 5.21 39.66 -4.43
C LEU A 568 4.87 39.51 -5.91
N THR A 569 3.95 38.60 -6.27
CA THR A 569 3.49 38.45 -7.66
C THR A 569 1.98 38.56 -7.84
N HIS A 570 1.16 38.19 -6.85
CA HIS A 570 -0.30 38.19 -6.94
C HIS A 570 -0.89 39.22 -5.98
N SER A 571 -1.29 40.38 -6.50
CA SER A 571 -1.75 41.50 -5.67
C SER A 571 -3.24 41.47 -5.32
N HIS A 572 -4.04 40.57 -5.92
CA HIS A 572 -5.44 40.40 -5.54
C HIS A 572 -5.58 39.56 -4.25
N PRO A 573 -6.48 39.90 -3.31
CA PRO A 573 -6.74 39.14 -2.10
C PRO A 573 -6.83 37.62 -2.28
N SER A 574 -7.67 37.13 -3.18
CA SER A 574 -7.79 35.68 -3.42
C SER A 574 -6.52 35.00 -3.97
N GLY A 575 -5.61 35.76 -4.59
CA GLY A 575 -4.30 35.27 -5.01
C GLY A 575 -3.31 35.07 -3.84
N TYR A 576 -3.36 35.90 -2.80
CA TYR A 576 -2.45 35.81 -1.64
C TYR A 576 -3.08 35.20 -0.37
N LEU A 577 -4.40 35.29 -0.20
CA LEU A 577 -5.10 34.73 0.97
C LEU A 577 -5.20 33.20 0.88
N SER A 578 -5.30 32.65 -0.33
CA SER A 578 -5.19 31.20 -0.58
C SER A 578 -3.84 30.66 -0.10
N ALA A 579 -2.74 31.37 -0.38
CA ALA A 579 -1.40 31.04 0.13
C ALA A 579 -1.34 31.02 1.67
N GLY A 580 -1.93 32.02 2.31
CA GLY A 580 -2.07 32.08 3.78
C GLY A 580 -2.81 30.86 4.34
N VAL A 581 -3.92 30.48 3.73
CA VAL A 581 -4.71 29.32 4.15
C VAL A 581 -3.92 28.01 3.98
N LEU A 582 -3.28 27.79 2.82
CA LEU A 582 -2.46 26.59 2.59
C LEU A 582 -1.31 26.49 3.59
N ALA A 583 -0.55 27.58 3.77
CA ALA A 583 0.59 27.60 4.67
C ALA A 583 0.20 27.29 6.11
N VAL A 584 -0.95 27.79 6.59
CA VAL A 584 -1.47 27.44 7.91
C VAL A 584 -1.93 25.98 7.98
N ILE A 585 -2.63 25.48 6.96
CA ILE A 585 -3.04 24.06 6.94
C ILE A 585 -1.80 23.16 7.06
N VAL A 586 -0.77 23.40 6.25
CA VAL A 586 0.49 22.62 6.32
C VAL A 586 1.19 22.83 7.66
N HIS A 587 1.29 24.06 8.18
CA HIS A 587 1.87 24.38 9.50
C HIS A 587 1.24 23.58 10.64
N GLN A 588 -0.09 23.46 10.61
CA GLN A 588 -0.85 22.71 11.60
C GLN A 588 -0.69 21.20 11.42
N LEU A 589 -0.73 20.71 10.19
CA LEU A 589 -0.55 19.29 9.87
C LEU A 589 0.82 18.77 10.29
N ILE A 590 1.91 19.50 10.01
CA ILE A 590 3.26 19.11 10.44
C ILE A 590 3.41 19.11 11.98
N ARG A 591 2.47 19.72 12.71
CA ARG A 591 2.36 19.72 14.17
C ARG A 591 1.26 18.77 14.68
N GLU A 592 0.88 17.80 13.85
CA GLU A 592 -0.07 16.72 14.18
C GLU A 592 -1.51 17.19 14.49
N VAL A 593 -1.88 18.41 14.08
CA VAL A 593 -3.25 18.90 14.21
C VAL A 593 -4.12 18.26 13.12
N PRO A 594 -5.27 17.65 13.46
CA PRO A 594 -6.14 17.01 12.47
C PRO A 594 -6.60 17.97 11.36
N LEU A 595 -6.67 17.48 10.11
CA LEU A 595 -6.96 18.30 8.93
C LEU A 595 -8.18 19.22 9.08
N ARG A 596 -9.30 18.72 9.62
CA ARG A 596 -10.52 19.54 9.82
C ARG A 596 -10.29 20.69 10.79
N GLU A 597 -9.47 20.48 11.82
CA GLU A 597 -9.13 21.50 12.81
C GLU A 597 -8.12 22.51 12.25
N SER A 598 -7.18 22.03 11.43
CA SER A 598 -6.25 22.86 10.65
C SER A 598 -7.00 23.81 9.70
N VAL A 599 -8.01 23.29 8.99
CA VAL A 599 -8.90 24.09 8.13
C VAL A 599 -9.69 25.11 8.95
N ARG A 600 -10.23 24.72 10.12
CA ARG A 600 -10.95 25.63 11.02
C ARG A 600 -10.07 26.81 11.47
N LEU A 601 -8.83 26.55 11.88
CA LEU A 601 -7.90 27.61 12.28
C LEU A 601 -7.53 28.52 11.10
N ALA A 602 -7.22 27.94 9.94
CA ALA A 602 -6.91 28.71 8.74
C ALA A 602 -8.08 29.62 8.33
N ARG A 603 -9.32 29.12 8.44
CA ARG A 603 -10.56 29.88 8.24
C ARG A 603 -10.70 31.04 9.24
N GLU A 604 -10.40 30.82 10.52
CA GLU A 604 -10.43 31.87 11.54
C GLU A 604 -9.41 32.98 11.26
N LEU A 605 -8.18 32.62 10.89
CA LEU A 605 -7.16 33.59 10.51
C LEU A 605 -7.54 34.34 9.24
N LEU A 606 -8.07 33.64 8.23
CA LEU A 606 -8.58 34.23 6.99
C LEU A 606 -9.61 35.34 7.26
N THR A 607 -10.58 35.12 8.16
CA THR A 607 -11.63 36.12 8.46
C THR A 607 -11.13 37.43 9.09
N ARG A 608 -9.87 37.47 9.54
CA ARG A 608 -9.23 38.69 10.07
C ARG A 608 -8.71 39.61 8.96
N TRP A 609 -8.61 39.10 7.74
CA TRP A 609 -8.14 39.87 6.59
C TRP A 609 -9.30 40.56 5.88
N ARG A 610 -9.01 41.71 5.29
CA ARG A 610 -9.98 42.42 4.43
C ARG A 610 -10.15 41.64 3.12
N GLU A 611 -11.34 41.71 2.54
CA GLU A 611 -11.65 41.09 1.23
C GLU A 611 -11.48 39.56 1.24
N HIS A 612 -11.69 38.92 2.40
CA HIS A 612 -11.56 37.47 2.57
C HIS A 612 -12.77 36.69 2.07
N GLU A 613 -13.89 37.36 1.78
CA GLU A 613 -15.20 36.76 1.56
C GLU A 613 -15.21 35.80 0.35
N GLU A 614 -14.46 36.12 -0.70
CA GLU A 614 -14.34 35.26 -1.89
C GLU A 614 -13.62 33.95 -1.55
N GLN A 615 -12.44 34.04 -0.95
CA GLN A 615 -11.67 32.89 -0.52
C GLN A 615 -12.44 32.02 0.48
N LEU A 616 -13.13 32.65 1.44
CA LEU A 616 -13.92 31.96 2.46
C LEU A 616 -15.07 31.16 1.82
N ARG A 617 -15.77 31.77 0.86
CA ARG A 617 -16.89 31.12 0.16
C ARG A 617 -16.46 29.86 -0.58
N VAL A 618 -15.33 29.91 -1.29
CA VAL A 618 -14.84 28.74 -2.05
C VAL A 618 -14.27 27.67 -1.12
N LEU A 619 -13.58 28.08 -0.03
CA LEU A 619 -13.13 27.16 1.02
C LEU A 619 -14.30 26.40 1.67
N ASP A 620 -15.36 27.12 2.07
CA ASP A 620 -16.55 26.51 2.68
C ASP A 620 -17.27 25.56 1.71
N LYS A 621 -17.27 25.86 0.40
CA LYS A 621 -17.78 24.96 -0.64
C LYS A 621 -16.97 23.67 -0.76
N ALA A 622 -15.64 23.75 -0.75
CA ALA A 622 -14.78 22.57 -0.83
C ALA A 622 -15.04 21.58 0.31
N VAL A 623 -15.13 22.11 1.54
CA VAL A 623 -15.43 21.31 2.74
C VAL A 623 -16.82 20.68 2.63
N ALA A 624 -17.83 21.44 2.19
CA ALA A 624 -19.19 20.93 2.02
C ALA A 624 -19.30 19.87 0.91
N LEU A 625 -18.56 20.03 -0.19
CA LEU A 625 -18.55 19.05 -1.28
C LEU A 625 -17.91 17.74 -0.84
N ALA A 626 -16.84 17.79 -0.04
CA ALA A 626 -16.13 16.60 0.42
C ALA A 626 -16.99 15.66 1.29
N GLU A 627 -18.03 16.16 1.98
CA GLU A 627 -18.99 15.33 2.73
C GLU A 627 -19.77 14.36 1.83
N ARG A 628 -19.76 14.57 0.51
CA ARG A 628 -20.41 13.69 -0.48
C ARG A 628 -19.46 12.62 -1.02
N GLY A 629 -18.19 12.61 -0.59
CA GLY A 629 -17.13 11.79 -1.17
C GLY A 629 -16.72 12.26 -2.58
N PRO A 630 -15.99 11.43 -3.34
CA PRO A 630 -15.52 11.78 -4.67
C PRO A 630 -16.67 11.97 -5.66
N VAL A 631 -16.77 13.16 -6.26
CA VAL A 631 -17.73 13.51 -7.32
C VAL A 631 -17.07 13.53 -8.70
N PRO A 632 -17.85 13.45 -9.79
CA PRO A 632 -17.32 13.54 -11.14
C PRO A 632 -16.60 14.87 -11.43
N PRO A 633 -15.61 14.89 -12.34
CA PRO A 633 -14.83 16.08 -12.68
C PRO A 633 -15.66 17.28 -13.15
N GLU A 634 -16.77 17.03 -13.84
CA GLU A 634 -17.70 18.05 -14.32
C GLU A 634 -18.39 18.77 -13.15
N GLU A 635 -18.61 18.05 -12.04
CA GLU A 635 -19.15 18.61 -10.82
C GLU A 635 -18.08 19.39 -10.03
N ILE A 636 -16.82 18.92 -10.00
CA ILE A 636 -15.70 19.69 -9.45
C ILE A 636 -15.61 21.05 -10.15
N ALA A 637 -15.63 21.05 -11.50
CA ALA A 637 -15.58 22.26 -12.31
C ALA A 637 -16.75 23.23 -12.01
N ARG A 638 -17.97 22.68 -11.83
CA ARG A 638 -19.16 23.49 -11.54
C ARG A 638 -19.14 24.09 -10.13
N GLU A 639 -18.70 23.32 -9.14
CA GLU A 639 -18.79 23.74 -7.74
C GLU A 639 -17.60 24.57 -7.28
N LEU A 640 -16.39 24.17 -7.69
CA LEU A 640 -15.10 24.66 -7.20
C LEU A 640 -14.27 25.40 -8.26
N GLY A 641 -14.61 25.29 -9.55
CA GLY A 641 -13.91 25.97 -10.64
C GLY A 641 -12.85 25.10 -11.32
N GLY A 642 -11.99 25.73 -12.12
CA GLY A 642 -10.99 25.05 -12.95
C GLY A 642 -9.59 24.99 -12.35
N GLY A 643 -9.35 25.66 -11.23
CA GLY A 643 -8.04 25.72 -10.58
C GLY A 643 -7.19 26.92 -10.99
N TRP A 644 -7.60 27.69 -12.00
CA TRP A 644 -6.82 28.80 -12.59
C TRP A 644 -6.49 29.95 -11.64
N VAL A 645 -7.25 30.08 -10.55
CA VAL A 645 -7.11 31.12 -9.54
C VAL A 645 -6.87 30.50 -8.17
N GLY A 646 -6.18 31.21 -7.28
CA GLY A 646 -5.66 30.67 -6.03
C GLY A 646 -6.74 30.10 -5.11
N GLU A 647 -7.92 30.71 -5.07
CA GLU A 647 -9.04 30.20 -4.29
C GLU A 647 -9.60 28.88 -4.83
N GLU A 648 -9.57 28.67 -6.14
CA GLU A 648 -10.02 27.43 -6.80
C GLU A 648 -8.97 26.33 -6.65
N ALA A 649 -7.68 26.64 -6.92
CA ALA A 649 -6.58 25.69 -6.78
C ALA A 649 -6.53 25.09 -5.36
N LEU A 650 -6.60 25.98 -4.36
CA LEU A 650 -6.67 25.59 -2.96
C LEU A 650 -7.89 24.70 -2.67
N ALA A 651 -9.06 25.10 -3.18
CA ALA A 651 -10.31 24.41 -2.92
C ALA A 651 -10.33 23.00 -3.51
N ILE A 652 -9.88 22.82 -4.76
CA ILE A 652 -9.83 21.51 -5.41
C ILE A 652 -8.82 20.60 -4.72
N GLY A 653 -7.61 21.10 -4.44
CA GLY A 653 -6.58 20.31 -3.75
C GLY A 653 -7.00 19.89 -2.34
N LEU A 654 -7.62 20.78 -1.57
CA LEU A 654 -8.16 20.45 -0.25
C LEU A 654 -9.35 19.48 -0.32
N TYR A 655 -10.29 19.72 -1.26
CA TYR A 655 -11.43 18.84 -1.48
C TYR A 655 -10.95 17.42 -1.79
N ALA A 656 -9.96 17.26 -2.66
CA ALA A 656 -9.45 15.95 -3.04
C ALA A 656 -8.94 15.16 -1.82
N VAL A 657 -8.16 15.80 -0.93
CA VAL A 657 -7.68 15.16 0.31
C VAL A 657 -8.82 14.84 1.28
N LEU A 658 -9.83 15.71 1.39
CA LEU A 658 -10.98 15.48 2.29
C LEU A 658 -11.94 14.39 1.77
N ALA A 659 -12.03 14.22 0.45
CA ALA A 659 -12.99 13.33 -0.20
C ALA A 659 -12.48 11.89 -0.38
N THR A 660 -11.17 11.63 -0.22
CA THR A 660 -10.57 10.31 -0.43
C THR A 660 -9.94 9.74 0.84
N GLU A 661 -9.73 8.43 0.88
CA GLU A 661 -9.15 7.73 2.04
C GLU A 661 -7.62 7.65 2.01
N ASP A 662 -7.02 7.83 0.85
CA ASP A 662 -5.58 7.73 0.64
C ASP A 662 -5.04 8.84 -0.30
N LEU A 663 -3.72 9.10 -0.20
CA LEU A 663 -3.05 10.17 -0.93
C LEU A 663 -2.96 9.89 -2.44
N ARG A 664 -2.90 8.62 -2.85
CA ARG A 664 -2.90 8.27 -4.28
C ARG A 664 -4.21 8.67 -4.92
N GLY A 665 -5.34 8.31 -4.29
CA GLY A 665 -6.67 8.71 -4.70
C GLY A 665 -6.84 10.22 -4.72
N ALA A 666 -6.36 10.92 -3.67
CA ALA A 666 -6.41 12.38 -3.60
C ALA A 666 -5.67 13.02 -4.77
N LEU A 667 -4.43 12.59 -5.04
CA LEU A 667 -3.62 13.11 -6.14
C LEU A 667 -4.31 12.89 -7.50
N LEU A 668 -4.80 11.68 -7.77
CA LEU A 668 -5.51 11.40 -9.03
C LEU A 668 -6.80 12.22 -9.17
N LEU A 669 -7.57 12.38 -8.09
CA LEU A 669 -8.77 13.20 -8.08
C LEU A 669 -8.45 14.69 -8.31
N SER A 670 -7.33 15.16 -7.76
CA SER A 670 -6.90 16.55 -7.90
C SER A 670 -6.41 16.92 -9.29
N VAL A 671 -5.95 15.96 -10.11
CA VAL A 671 -5.41 16.26 -11.47
C VAL A 671 -6.37 15.87 -12.59
N ASN A 672 -7.30 14.93 -12.35
CA ASN A 672 -8.30 14.48 -13.32
C ASN A 672 -9.55 15.39 -13.34
N HIS A 673 -9.34 16.69 -13.51
CA HIS A 673 -10.40 17.64 -13.83
C HIS A 673 -10.00 18.54 -15.00
N SER A 674 -10.95 19.32 -15.50
CA SER A 674 -10.64 20.30 -16.54
C SER A 674 -9.92 21.49 -15.90
N GLY A 675 -8.84 21.96 -16.52
CA GLY A 675 -8.20 23.21 -16.14
C GLY A 675 -6.74 23.07 -15.70
N ASP A 676 -6.44 23.63 -14.54
CA ASP A 676 -5.11 23.88 -14.01
C ASP A 676 -4.64 22.74 -13.10
N SER A 677 -4.36 21.58 -13.71
CA SER A 677 -4.21 20.30 -13.02
C SER A 677 -2.91 20.18 -12.20
N ASP A 678 -1.81 20.82 -12.60
CA ASP A 678 -0.55 20.84 -11.84
C ASP A 678 -0.67 21.64 -10.54
N SER A 679 -1.27 22.82 -10.61
CA SER A 679 -1.46 23.69 -9.45
C SER A 679 -2.45 23.12 -8.42
N THR A 680 -3.50 22.42 -8.84
CA THR A 680 -4.36 21.65 -7.92
C THR A 680 -3.65 20.42 -7.38
N GLY A 681 -2.83 19.77 -8.21
CA GLY A 681 -1.98 18.64 -7.86
C GLY A 681 -0.97 18.97 -6.76
N ILE A 682 -0.18 20.05 -6.90
CA ILE A 682 0.82 20.44 -5.90
C ILE A 682 0.17 20.82 -4.57
N VAL A 683 -0.96 21.53 -4.59
CA VAL A 683 -1.73 21.86 -3.38
C VAL A 683 -2.20 20.59 -2.68
N CYS A 684 -2.82 19.66 -3.43
CA CYS A 684 -3.28 18.38 -2.91
C CYS A 684 -2.11 17.60 -2.28
N GLY A 685 -1.00 17.51 -3.01
CA GLY A 685 0.22 16.85 -2.59
C GLY A 685 0.86 17.48 -1.36
N ASN A 686 0.86 18.80 -1.24
CA ASN A 686 1.37 19.50 -0.06
C ASN A 686 0.52 19.20 1.19
N ILE A 687 -0.80 19.21 1.08
CA ILE A 687 -1.72 18.93 2.18
C ILE A 687 -1.66 17.45 2.57
N GLY A 688 -1.88 16.56 1.60
CA GLY A 688 -1.91 15.13 1.84
C GLY A 688 -0.56 14.55 2.24
N GLY A 689 0.53 15.09 1.69
CA GLY A 689 1.90 14.77 2.10
C GLY A 689 2.22 15.23 3.54
N ALA A 690 1.72 16.41 3.96
CA ALA A 690 1.85 16.84 5.36
C ALA A 690 1.01 15.97 6.33
N LEU A 691 -0.13 15.47 5.86
CA LEU A 691 -1.02 14.62 6.64
C LEU A 691 -0.45 13.20 6.81
N HIS A 692 0.13 12.63 5.76
CA HIS A 692 0.48 11.21 5.68
C HIS A 692 1.98 10.90 5.55
N GLY A 693 2.84 11.92 5.38
CA GLY A 693 4.29 11.76 5.21
C GLY A 693 4.69 11.31 3.80
N THR A 694 6.01 11.19 3.55
CA THR A 694 6.53 10.79 2.23
C THR A 694 6.10 9.39 1.82
N ARG A 695 5.86 8.52 2.80
CA ARG A 695 5.50 7.10 2.62
C ARG A 695 4.13 6.89 1.99
N ALA A 696 3.26 7.89 2.05
CA ALA A 696 1.93 7.81 1.45
C ALA A 696 1.93 8.17 -0.04
N VAL A 697 3.00 8.80 -0.53
CA VAL A 697 3.19 9.03 -1.97
C VAL A 697 3.68 7.71 -2.58
N PRO A 698 3.04 7.17 -3.65
CA PRO A 698 3.46 5.93 -4.27
C PRO A 698 4.96 5.93 -4.62
N ALA A 699 5.68 4.88 -4.25
CA ALA A 699 7.13 4.83 -4.39
C ALA A 699 7.57 4.95 -5.86
N GLU A 700 6.82 4.30 -6.76
CA GLU A 700 7.04 4.32 -8.20
C GLU A 700 6.84 5.72 -8.81
N TRP A 701 6.02 6.58 -8.18
CA TRP A 701 5.87 7.98 -8.61
C TRP A 701 7.02 8.84 -8.12
N GLN A 702 7.51 8.58 -6.91
CA GLN A 702 8.69 9.28 -6.38
C GLN A 702 9.97 8.91 -7.13
N GLU A 703 10.12 7.65 -7.54
CA GLU A 703 11.33 7.17 -8.25
C GLU A 703 11.48 7.79 -9.64
N THR A 704 10.36 8.14 -10.28
CA THR A 704 10.34 8.75 -11.60
C THR A 704 10.31 10.28 -11.56
N LEU A 705 10.18 10.89 -10.39
CA LEU A 705 10.05 12.35 -10.22
C LEU A 705 11.34 13.11 -10.60
N GLU A 706 11.20 14.08 -11.51
CA GLU A 706 12.25 15.02 -11.85
C GLU A 706 12.71 15.80 -10.60
N LEU A 707 14.03 15.91 -10.43
CA LEU A 707 14.64 16.68 -9.33
C LEU A 707 14.24 16.24 -7.91
N ARG A 708 13.70 15.02 -7.70
CA ARG A 708 13.41 14.48 -6.36
C ARG A 708 14.55 14.71 -5.35
N GLY A 709 15.77 14.33 -5.71
CA GLY A 709 16.93 14.48 -4.82
C GLY A 709 17.21 15.93 -4.43
N LEU A 710 16.91 16.88 -5.32
CA LEU A 710 17.03 18.32 -5.05
C LEU A 710 15.92 18.78 -4.09
N VAL A 711 14.66 18.37 -4.34
CA VAL A 711 13.52 18.64 -3.44
C VAL A 711 13.80 18.14 -2.03
N GLU A 712 14.25 16.89 -1.90
CA GLU A 712 14.61 16.32 -0.60
C GLU A 712 15.74 17.11 0.08
N THR A 713 16.74 17.55 -0.68
CA THR A 713 17.89 18.26 -0.12
C THR A 713 17.48 19.63 0.43
N VAL A 714 16.74 20.43 -0.33
CA VAL A 714 16.29 21.76 0.13
C VAL A 714 15.32 21.63 1.31
N ALA A 715 14.44 20.63 1.30
CA ALA A 715 13.52 20.34 2.41
C ALA A 715 14.25 19.96 3.70
N LYS A 716 15.26 19.09 3.62
CA LYS A 716 16.10 18.72 4.76
C LYS A 716 16.91 19.91 5.26
N ASP A 717 17.42 20.74 4.35
CA ASP A 717 18.17 21.95 4.72
C ASP A 717 17.28 22.98 5.44
N ALA A 718 16.02 23.14 5.02
CA ALA A 718 15.05 23.96 5.74
C ALA A 718 14.78 23.43 7.14
N LEU A 719 14.51 22.13 7.28
CA LEU A 719 14.31 21.51 8.60
C LEU A 719 15.53 21.67 9.51
N ALA A 720 16.75 21.66 8.97
CA ALA A 720 17.96 21.94 9.73
C ALA A 720 18.04 23.41 10.16
N GLU A 721 17.80 24.35 9.26
CA GLU A 721 17.88 25.79 9.55
C GLU A 721 16.80 26.28 10.53
N PHE A 722 15.58 25.74 10.46
CA PHE A 722 14.49 26.10 11.37
C PHE A 722 14.45 25.24 12.64
N SER A 723 15.44 24.38 12.85
CA SER A 723 15.57 23.60 14.08
C SER A 723 16.03 24.46 15.27
N PRO A 724 15.88 24.01 16.52
CA PRO A 724 16.41 24.72 17.70
C PRO A 724 17.94 24.90 17.69
N GLY A 725 18.67 24.15 16.86
CA GLY A 725 20.12 24.17 16.74
C GLY A 725 20.56 24.26 15.28
N PRO A 726 20.34 25.40 14.62
CA PRO A 726 20.62 25.56 13.20
C PRO A 726 22.11 25.43 12.89
N PRO A 727 22.50 24.97 11.69
CA PRO A 727 23.91 24.84 11.33
C PRO A 727 24.68 26.15 11.52
N THR A 728 25.87 26.04 12.10
CA THR A 728 26.75 27.18 12.41
C THR A 728 28.07 27.12 11.66
N ASP A 729 28.31 26.10 10.84
CA ASP A 729 29.52 26.01 10.05
C ASP A 729 29.53 27.11 8.97
N PRO A 730 30.70 27.71 8.66
CA PRO A 730 30.79 28.75 7.64
C PRO A 730 30.35 28.31 6.24
N GLY A 731 30.39 27.01 5.95
CA GLY A 731 29.92 26.45 4.68
C GLY A 731 28.42 26.60 4.49
N TRP A 732 27.64 26.58 5.58
CA TRP A 732 26.20 26.81 5.55
C TRP A 732 25.82 28.19 5.04
N ALA A 733 26.45 29.25 5.57
CA ALA A 733 26.22 30.62 5.12
C ALA A 733 26.74 30.87 3.69
N GLN A 734 27.72 30.10 3.22
CA GLN A 734 28.16 30.13 1.81
C GLN A 734 27.17 29.41 0.88
N ARG A 735 26.55 28.34 1.36
CA ARG A 735 25.51 27.58 0.66
C ARG A 735 24.24 28.42 0.55
N TYR A 736 23.85 29.09 1.64
CA TYR A 736 22.69 29.98 1.73
C TYR A 736 23.10 31.42 2.10
N PRO A 737 23.64 32.19 1.13
CA PRO A 737 23.97 33.60 1.36
C PRO A 737 22.73 34.40 1.72
N ALA A 738 22.80 35.09 2.87
CA ALA A 738 21.86 36.10 3.29
C ALA A 738 22.24 37.47 2.68
N TRP A 739 21.24 38.28 2.33
CA TRP A 739 21.39 39.54 1.61
C TRP A 739 20.85 40.74 2.37
#